data_AF-A0A925NXQ6-F1
#
_entry.id   AF-A0A925NXQ6-F1
#
_cell.length_a   1.000
_cell.length_b   1.000
_cell.length_c   1.000
_cell.angle_alpha   90.00
_cell.angle_beta   90.00
_cell.angle_gamma   90.00
#
_symmetry.space_group_name_H-M   'P 1'
#
loop_
_entity.id
_entity.type
_entity.pdbx_description
1 polymer ?
#
loop_
_entity_poly.entity_id
_entity_poly.type
_entity_poly.pdbx_seq_one_letter_code
_entity_poly.pdbx_strand_id
1 'polypeptide(L)'
;MACREDIAGTRRWLPTATGLMSLAVTLVLWHALGVRERGEMEQTVTANAASVKNEITARLDSRIRSLTRIARRWEYSGKPPRDVWESDAGLYVMDDPGYQGIAWVDSDLQVRWVVPMADNALLVGKDLVEERRRMALLMARDERKAGFSRPVQLSKGGTGILATVPIFHRERFEGFVVGGIRLREMLDATLTSKLAAGYSIALAESGTTIYERSAGPLPPWPEWVAELPIEIHGLKWTARIWPGTELFAANRSQFARVVLSLGMLASALLALSVHLAQGATARSRQMAATNRDLQREIIERCRIEEAWHASQALYLSLVEQLPAGVFRKDAEGRFVFVNPWYCQIKNLPADHILGRTAEEIVISEAENPRSTWRHDLAVQGTNHHRLIMETGVRFEFEETYNWPDGEQQQIHIVKSPVFGPDQKIIGSQGILFDISKLKKAEAALMETSALLDSLLRNSPDYIYFKDLQSRFVHFSDAMLKLFNLSDPAELIGHTDFDFFEDEHARGAFDAEQEIIRTGQPMLDMVEREIRKSGRKSWALTTKMPLRDNDGQITGTFGITKDITAIKETEAELERVHRQLLETSRQAGMAEVATNVLHNVGNVLNSVNISCAVVADRVRKSHVSSVGKTAVLLDQHSHDLAAFLTGDPTGRKLPIYLGRLAGQLDDERAEVLQELQLLAKNIDHIKDIVAMQQNYAKVSGLTETVQVSDLVEDSLRMNEDTLANHAVEVVREYTTLPPMPVEKHKLLQIMINLIRNAKDACVDAGRKSKRIVVSVTPGPDCVRIAVFDNGVGIARENLTRIFAHGFTTKVDGHGFGLHSGALAAREMGGSLTVHSNGLGTGATFTLELPTTTFPEIKHTP
;
A
#
# COMPACT_ATOMS: atom_id res chain seq x y z
N MET A 1 37.50 48.58 -11.03
CA MET A 1 37.62 48.25 -9.60
C MET A 1 36.21 48.29 -9.00
N ALA A 2 35.44 47.21 -9.17
CA ALA A 2 34.11 46.94 -8.58
C ALA A 2 33.66 45.57 -9.10
N CYS A 3 34.38 44.53 -8.71
CA CYS A 3 34.13 43.15 -9.13
C CYS A 3 34.55 42.24 -7.98
N ARG A 4 33.66 42.09 -6.99
CA ARG A 4 33.72 41.12 -5.88
C ARG A 4 32.61 41.44 -4.89
N GLU A 5 31.38 41.05 -5.19
CA GLU A 5 30.35 40.76 -4.19
C GLU A 5 29.22 39.99 -4.88
N ASP A 6 28.59 39.07 -4.16
CA ASP A 6 27.56 38.12 -4.60
C ASP A 6 27.97 36.80 -5.29
N ILE A 7 28.93 36.10 -4.66
CA ILE A 7 28.91 34.62 -4.63
C ILE A 7 28.38 34.19 -3.25
N ALA A 8 27.09 34.40 -3.00
CA ALA A 8 26.45 33.98 -1.75
C ALA A 8 25.10 33.31 -2.05
N GLY A 9 25.11 31.99 -2.25
CA GLY A 9 23.88 31.24 -2.51
C GLY A 9 23.90 29.76 -2.16
N THR A 10 24.95 29.22 -1.55
CA THR A 10 24.90 27.88 -0.95
C THR A 10 24.62 28.07 0.55
N ARG A 11 23.36 27.84 0.96
CA ARG A 11 22.98 27.84 2.38
C ARG A 11 23.74 26.72 3.10
N ARG A 12 24.88 27.08 3.71
CA ARG A 12 25.79 26.16 4.40
C ARG A 12 25.15 25.41 5.58
N TRP A 13 24.03 25.91 6.10
CA TRP A 13 23.28 25.30 7.21
C TRP A 13 22.29 24.21 6.77
N LEU A 14 21.99 24.09 5.48
CA LEU A 14 21.00 23.14 4.98
C LEU A 14 21.42 21.67 5.21
N PRO A 15 22.67 21.24 4.93
CA PRO A 15 23.11 19.88 5.22
C PRO A 15 23.00 19.50 6.70
N THR A 16 23.37 20.42 7.60
CA THR A 16 23.34 20.18 9.05
C THR A 16 21.92 20.14 9.59
N ALA A 17 21.03 21.00 9.12
CA ALA A 17 19.63 21.00 9.51
C ALA A 17 18.92 19.70 9.09
N THR A 18 19.14 19.22 7.86
CA THR A 18 18.54 17.98 7.36
C THR A 18 19.05 16.76 8.13
N GLY A 19 20.36 16.71 8.44
CA GLY A 19 20.95 15.66 9.26
C GLY A 19 20.39 15.62 10.68
N LEU A 20 20.21 16.79 11.32
CA LEU A 20 19.65 16.89 12.67
C LEU A 20 18.18 16.47 12.75
N MET A 21 17.36 16.82 11.75
CA MET A 21 15.96 16.38 11.69
C MET A 21 15.85 14.86 11.53
N SER A 22 16.65 14.26 10.65
CA SER A 22 16.69 12.80 10.47
C SER A 22 17.13 12.07 11.75
N LEU A 23 18.10 12.64 12.48
CA LEU A 23 18.56 12.11 13.76
C LEU A 23 17.47 12.18 14.83
N ALA A 24 16.71 13.27 14.89
CA ALA A 24 15.59 13.42 15.83
C ALA A 24 14.51 12.35 15.60
N VAL A 25 14.15 12.09 14.34
CA VAL A 25 13.20 11.01 13.98
C VAL A 25 13.74 9.64 14.41
N THR A 26 15.03 9.38 14.18
CA THR A 26 15.69 8.13 14.61
C THR A 26 15.60 7.94 16.13
N LEU A 27 15.83 8.99 16.91
CA LEU A 27 15.76 8.94 18.38
C LEU A 27 14.33 8.70 18.88
N VAL A 28 13.32 9.31 18.25
CA VAL A 28 11.91 9.07 18.58
C VAL A 28 11.54 7.62 18.29
N LEU A 29 11.94 7.09 17.13
CA LEU A 29 11.66 5.71 16.75
C LEU A 29 12.35 4.71 17.69
N TRP A 30 13.61 4.96 18.04
CA TRP A 30 14.35 4.15 19.02
C TRP A 30 13.67 4.14 20.38
N HIS A 31 13.23 5.31 20.86
CA HIS A 31 12.51 5.42 22.13
C HIS A 31 11.18 4.67 22.09
N ALA A 32 10.40 4.82 21.02
CA ALA A 32 9.12 4.12 20.84
C ALA A 32 9.29 2.59 20.81
N LEU A 33 10.32 2.09 20.13
CA LEU A 33 10.66 0.66 20.12
C LEU A 33 11.02 0.16 21.53
N GLY A 34 11.82 0.92 22.28
CA GLY A 34 12.17 0.56 23.65
C GLY A 34 11.00 0.59 24.64
N VAL A 35 9.99 1.44 24.41
CA VAL A 35 8.74 1.44 25.17
C VAL A 35 7.90 0.20 24.81
N ARG A 36 7.81 -0.14 23.53
CA ARG A 36 7.06 -1.31 23.06
C ARG A 36 7.64 -2.62 23.59
N GLU A 37 8.95 -2.81 23.50
CA GLU A 37 9.63 -4.01 24.03
C GLU A 37 9.37 -4.21 25.53
N ARG A 38 9.33 -3.11 26.31
CA ARG A 38 8.99 -3.18 27.74
C ARG A 38 7.54 -3.60 27.99
N GLY A 39 6.60 -3.08 27.21
CA GLY A 39 5.19 -3.44 27.32
C GLY A 39 4.90 -4.89 26.93
N GLU A 40 5.57 -5.41 25.89
CA GLU A 40 5.45 -6.82 25.50
C GLU A 40 5.97 -7.78 26.59
N MET A 41 7.06 -7.42 27.28
CA MET A 41 7.57 -8.19 28.41
C MET A 41 6.61 -8.17 29.60
N GLU A 42 6.05 -7.00 29.96
CA GLU A 42 5.06 -6.86 31.03
C GLU A 42 3.82 -7.75 30.78
N GLN A 43 3.29 -7.73 29.55
CA GLN A 43 2.15 -8.59 29.16
C GLN A 43 2.49 -10.07 29.27
N THR A 44 3.68 -10.47 28.81
CA THR A 44 4.13 -11.87 28.86
C THR A 44 4.32 -12.36 30.30
N VAL A 45 4.95 -11.55 31.16
CA VAL A 45 5.12 -11.85 32.59
C VAL A 45 3.75 -11.99 33.25
N THR A 46 2.82 -11.08 32.98
CA THR A 46 1.47 -11.11 33.56
C THR A 46 0.69 -12.35 33.12
N ALA A 47 0.75 -12.72 31.83
CA ALA A 47 0.08 -13.90 31.30
C ALA A 47 0.65 -15.20 31.88
N ASN A 48 1.97 -15.31 32.00
CA ASN A 48 2.61 -16.46 32.64
C ASN A 48 2.29 -16.52 34.13
N ALA A 49 2.26 -15.37 34.81
CA ALA A 49 1.93 -15.29 36.22
C ALA A 49 0.48 -15.73 36.50
N ALA A 50 -0.46 -15.36 35.62
CA ALA A 50 -1.84 -15.87 35.65
C ALA A 50 -1.90 -17.39 35.43
N SER A 51 -1.11 -17.93 34.49
CA SER A 51 -1.04 -19.37 34.22
C SER A 51 -0.52 -20.15 35.43
N VAL A 52 0.55 -19.65 36.08
CA VAL A 52 1.09 -20.21 37.33
C VAL A 52 0.05 -20.20 38.45
N LYS A 53 -0.64 -19.06 38.65
CA LYS A 53 -1.73 -18.96 39.63
C LYS A 53 -2.82 -20.01 39.37
N ASN A 54 -3.26 -20.14 38.12
CA ASN A 54 -4.34 -21.06 37.76
C ASN A 54 -3.95 -22.51 38.02
N GLU A 55 -2.73 -22.91 37.67
CA GLU A 55 -2.26 -24.28 37.89
C GLU A 55 -2.12 -24.59 39.40
N ILE A 56 -1.53 -23.68 40.20
CA ILE A 56 -1.44 -23.84 41.66
C ILE A 56 -2.84 -24.01 42.26
N THR A 57 -3.78 -23.16 41.84
CA THR A 57 -5.18 -23.19 42.29
C THR A 57 -5.83 -24.52 41.91
N ALA A 58 -5.66 -24.98 40.67
CA ALA A 58 -6.24 -26.23 40.17
C ALA A 58 -5.72 -27.47 40.92
N ARG A 59 -4.41 -27.50 41.23
CA ARG A 59 -3.79 -28.61 41.98
C ARG A 59 -4.27 -28.69 43.41
N LEU A 60 -4.33 -27.55 44.11
CA LEU A 60 -4.89 -27.47 45.46
C LEU A 60 -6.37 -27.89 45.46
N ASP A 61 -7.16 -27.38 44.52
CA ASP A 61 -8.58 -27.71 44.43
C ASP A 61 -8.84 -29.20 44.11
N SER A 62 -8.02 -29.80 43.24
CA SER A 62 -8.08 -31.23 42.96
C SER A 62 -7.87 -32.08 44.23
N ARG A 63 -6.89 -31.70 45.04
CA ARG A 63 -6.53 -32.39 46.28
C ARG A 63 -7.64 -32.36 47.30
N ILE A 64 -8.19 -31.18 47.59
CA ILE A 64 -9.28 -31.07 48.57
C ILE A 64 -10.55 -31.78 48.09
N ARG A 65 -10.83 -31.80 46.78
CA ARG A 65 -11.93 -32.60 46.19
C ARG A 65 -11.74 -34.09 46.40
N SER A 66 -10.51 -34.61 46.35
CA SER A 66 -10.22 -36.02 46.64
C SER A 66 -10.57 -36.38 48.08
N LEU A 67 -10.19 -35.55 49.06
CA LEU A 67 -10.57 -35.77 50.46
C LEU A 67 -12.08 -35.61 50.70
N THR A 68 -12.70 -34.66 50.00
CA THR A 68 -14.16 -34.45 50.05
C THR A 68 -14.93 -35.67 49.55
N ARG A 69 -14.40 -36.41 48.58
CA ARG A 69 -14.99 -37.68 48.11
C ARG A 69 -14.94 -38.77 49.18
N ILE A 70 -13.86 -38.87 49.95
CA ILE A 70 -13.75 -39.79 51.08
C ILE A 70 -14.79 -39.42 52.15
N ALA A 71 -14.84 -38.14 52.53
CA ALA A 71 -15.77 -37.63 53.54
C ALA A 71 -17.23 -37.87 53.12
N ARG A 72 -17.64 -37.45 51.92
CA ARG A 72 -19.03 -37.65 51.42
C ARG A 72 -19.48 -39.10 51.39
N ARG A 73 -18.57 -40.03 51.08
CA ARG A 73 -18.87 -41.47 51.08
C ARG A 73 -19.17 -41.97 52.48
N TRP A 74 -18.44 -41.48 53.48
CA TRP A 74 -18.69 -41.72 54.89
C TRP A 74 -20.02 -41.10 55.34
N GLU A 75 -20.30 -39.85 54.93
CA GLU A 75 -21.56 -39.18 55.27
C GLU A 75 -22.79 -39.94 54.74
N TYR A 76 -22.68 -40.55 53.56
CA TYR A 76 -23.76 -41.32 52.94
C TYR A 76 -23.90 -42.74 53.50
N SER A 77 -22.80 -43.47 53.63
CA SER A 77 -22.79 -44.91 53.94
C SER A 77 -22.58 -45.21 55.43
N GLY A 78 -22.28 -44.20 56.24
CA GLY A 78 -21.80 -44.36 57.61
C GLY A 78 -20.31 -44.69 57.67
N LYS A 79 -19.78 -44.84 58.89
CA LYS A 79 -18.37 -45.11 59.15
C LYS A 79 -17.91 -46.42 58.47
N PRO A 80 -16.96 -46.36 57.52
CA PRO A 80 -16.46 -47.55 56.85
C PRO A 80 -15.60 -48.42 57.79
N PRO A 81 -15.50 -49.74 57.51
CA PRO A 81 -14.47 -50.59 58.09
C PRO A 81 -13.07 -50.02 57.84
N ARG A 82 -12.15 -50.24 58.79
CA ARG A 82 -10.83 -49.62 58.79
C ARG A 82 -10.00 -50.00 57.56
N ASP A 83 -10.02 -51.26 57.18
CA ASP A 83 -9.34 -51.83 56.01
C ASP A 83 -9.82 -51.19 54.69
N VAL A 84 -11.12 -50.97 54.55
CA VAL A 84 -11.71 -50.29 53.38
C VAL A 84 -11.29 -48.82 53.32
N TRP A 85 -11.27 -48.13 54.46
CA TRP A 85 -10.81 -46.74 54.51
C TRP A 85 -9.32 -46.61 54.25
N GLU A 86 -8.49 -47.50 54.81
CA GLU A 86 -7.04 -47.48 54.62
C GLU A 86 -6.68 -47.76 53.15
N SER A 87 -7.40 -48.67 52.49
CA SER A 87 -7.24 -48.93 51.05
C SER A 87 -7.67 -47.73 50.19
N ASP A 88 -8.84 -47.14 50.46
CA ASP A 88 -9.35 -45.97 49.73
C ASP A 88 -8.42 -44.75 49.91
N ALA A 89 -8.02 -44.44 51.15
CA ALA A 89 -7.07 -43.36 51.43
C ALA A 89 -5.67 -43.65 50.84
N GLY A 90 -5.23 -44.91 50.84
CA GLY A 90 -3.97 -45.34 50.26
C GLY A 90 -3.89 -45.08 48.75
N LEU A 91 -4.98 -45.31 48.01
CA LEU A 91 -5.05 -44.99 46.58
C LEU A 91 -4.81 -43.51 46.31
N TYR A 92 -5.42 -42.60 47.08
CA TYR A 92 -5.19 -41.15 46.91
C TYR A 92 -3.77 -40.71 47.25
N VAL A 93 -3.11 -41.36 48.21
CA VAL A 93 -1.70 -41.07 48.53
C VAL A 93 -0.78 -41.55 47.40
N MET A 94 -1.10 -42.69 46.75
CA MET A 94 -0.32 -43.21 45.62
C MET A 94 -0.53 -42.40 44.34
N ASP A 95 -1.77 -41.99 44.05
CA ASP A 95 -2.16 -41.34 42.79
C ASP A 95 -1.75 -39.85 42.73
N ASP A 96 -1.53 -39.18 43.87
CA ASP A 96 -1.17 -37.76 43.92
C ASP A 96 0.12 -37.52 44.75
N PRO A 97 1.30 -37.60 44.12
CA PRO A 97 2.60 -37.41 44.77
C PRO A 97 2.66 -36.05 45.48
N GLY A 98 2.77 -36.07 46.81
CA GLY A 98 2.86 -34.87 47.66
C GLY A 98 1.86 -34.85 48.82
N TYR A 99 0.96 -35.83 48.92
CA TYR A 99 0.37 -36.18 50.21
C TYR A 99 1.42 -36.91 51.07
N GLN A 100 1.73 -36.36 52.24
CA GLN A 100 2.54 -37.04 53.25
C GLN A 100 1.72 -38.10 54.01
N GLY A 101 0.41 -37.89 54.08
CA GLY A 101 -0.52 -38.87 54.61
C GLY A 101 -1.93 -38.31 54.74
N ILE A 102 -2.90 -39.21 54.71
CA ILE A 102 -4.32 -38.91 54.96
C ILE A 102 -4.69 -39.55 56.28
N ALA A 103 -5.32 -38.77 57.16
CA ALA A 103 -5.69 -39.15 58.50
C ALA A 103 -7.20 -38.95 58.74
N TRP A 104 -7.78 -39.82 59.56
CA TRP A 104 -9.08 -39.57 60.19
C TRP A 104 -8.85 -39.06 61.60
N VAL A 105 -9.43 -37.90 61.89
CA VAL A 105 -9.43 -37.25 63.19
C VAL A 105 -10.86 -37.33 63.73
N ASP A 106 -11.05 -37.81 64.96
CA ASP A 106 -12.39 -37.94 65.53
C ASP A 106 -12.98 -36.60 66.03
N SER A 107 -14.18 -36.66 66.62
CA SER A 107 -14.85 -35.48 67.19
C SER A 107 -14.10 -34.85 68.37
N ASP A 108 -13.21 -35.60 69.03
CA ASP A 108 -12.37 -35.16 70.14
C ASP A 108 -11.01 -34.64 69.66
N LEU A 109 -10.85 -34.44 68.35
CA LEU A 109 -9.64 -33.96 67.67
C LEU A 109 -8.43 -34.90 67.77
N GLN A 110 -8.67 -36.19 68.04
CA GLN A 110 -7.63 -37.21 68.12
C GLN A 110 -7.44 -37.90 66.77
N VAL A 111 -6.20 -38.04 66.31
CA VAL A 111 -5.89 -38.83 65.12
C VAL A 111 -6.10 -40.31 65.43
N ARG A 112 -7.04 -40.95 64.73
CA ARG A 112 -7.39 -42.36 64.93
C ARG A 112 -6.81 -43.27 63.87
N TRP A 113 -6.89 -42.87 62.60
CA TRP A 113 -6.35 -43.61 61.46
C TRP A 113 -5.44 -42.71 60.64
N VAL A 114 -4.37 -43.28 60.05
CA VAL A 114 -3.47 -42.56 59.15
C VAL A 114 -2.85 -43.50 58.13
N VAL A 115 -2.76 -43.05 56.88
CA VAL A 115 -2.14 -43.78 55.76
C VAL A 115 -1.15 -42.84 55.05
N PRO A 116 0.11 -43.25 54.81
CA PRO A 116 0.70 -44.54 55.16
C PRO A 116 1.09 -44.62 56.64
N MET A 117 0.88 -45.79 57.26
CA MET A 117 1.14 -46.01 58.69
C MET A 117 2.63 -46.00 59.04
N ALA A 118 3.48 -46.59 58.19
CA ALA A 118 4.92 -46.73 58.43
C ALA A 118 5.61 -45.39 58.74
N ASP A 119 5.10 -44.31 58.14
CA ASP A 119 5.69 -42.98 58.18
C ASP A 119 5.03 -42.02 59.18
N ASN A 120 3.86 -42.40 59.70
CA ASN A 120 2.98 -41.52 60.46
C ASN A 120 2.49 -42.16 61.77
N ALA A 121 3.03 -43.32 62.18
CA ALA A 121 2.63 -44.05 63.39
C ALA A 121 2.66 -43.20 64.67
N LEU A 122 3.58 -42.24 64.76
CA LEU A 122 3.72 -41.31 65.89
C LEU A 122 2.57 -40.29 66.03
N LEU A 123 1.69 -40.19 65.03
CA LEU A 123 0.52 -39.29 65.04
C LEU A 123 -0.71 -39.95 65.68
N VAL A 124 -0.81 -41.28 65.67
CA VAL A 124 -2.00 -42.01 66.17
C VAL A 124 -2.13 -41.85 67.69
N GLY A 125 -3.31 -41.46 68.16
CA GLY A 125 -3.60 -41.25 69.58
C GLY A 125 -2.99 -39.98 70.18
N LYS A 126 -2.37 -39.12 69.36
CA LYS A 126 -1.99 -37.77 69.76
C LYS A 126 -3.09 -36.78 69.40
N ASP A 127 -3.31 -35.83 70.30
CA ASP A 127 -4.00 -34.60 69.99
C ASP A 127 -3.15 -33.83 68.95
N LEU A 128 -3.78 -33.18 67.99
CA LEU A 128 -3.08 -32.30 67.05
C LEU A 128 -2.69 -31.01 67.80
N VAL A 129 -1.73 -31.10 68.74
CA VAL A 129 -1.29 -30.05 69.68
C VAL A 129 -0.46 -28.96 68.99
N GLU A 130 -1.07 -28.25 68.05
CA GLU A 130 -0.63 -26.93 67.64
C GLU A 130 -1.88 -26.04 67.59
N GLU A 131 -1.93 -24.97 68.37
CA GLU A 131 -3.07 -24.06 68.48
C GLU A 131 -3.55 -23.55 67.10
N ARG A 132 -2.61 -23.44 66.15
CA ARG A 132 -2.87 -23.12 64.74
C ARG A 132 -3.57 -24.23 63.94
N ARG A 133 -3.27 -25.52 64.18
CA ARG A 133 -3.95 -26.66 63.51
C ARG A 133 -5.38 -26.82 64.02
N ARG A 134 -5.55 -26.62 65.33
CA ARG A 134 -6.86 -26.68 65.99
C ARG A 134 -7.80 -25.62 65.45
N MET A 135 -7.33 -24.39 65.23
CA MET A 135 -8.15 -23.30 64.70
C MET A 135 -8.66 -23.60 63.28
N ALA A 136 -7.84 -24.18 62.41
CA ALA A 136 -8.25 -24.55 61.05
C ALA A 136 -9.35 -25.64 61.03
N LEU A 137 -9.23 -26.64 61.92
CA LEU A 137 -10.24 -27.69 62.07
C LEU A 137 -11.56 -27.15 62.64
N LEU A 138 -11.48 -26.30 63.68
CA LEU A 138 -12.68 -25.69 64.28
C LEU A 138 -13.42 -24.80 63.29
N MET A 139 -12.71 -23.98 62.52
CA MET A 139 -13.30 -23.17 61.44
C MET A 139 -13.98 -24.05 60.39
N ALA A 140 -13.32 -25.11 59.93
CA ALA A 140 -13.90 -26.03 58.95
C ALA A 140 -15.18 -26.72 59.46
N ARG A 141 -15.23 -27.10 60.75
CA ARG A 141 -16.44 -27.65 61.40
C ARG A 141 -17.55 -26.62 61.49
N ASP A 142 -17.26 -25.44 62.02
CA ASP A 142 -18.26 -24.41 62.30
C ASP A 142 -18.86 -23.86 60.99
N GLU A 143 -18.06 -23.74 59.94
CA GLU A 143 -18.50 -23.34 58.60
C GLU A 143 -19.08 -24.49 57.77
N ARG A 144 -18.96 -25.75 58.24
CA ARG A 144 -19.27 -26.98 57.50
C ARG A 144 -18.64 -27.02 56.10
N LYS A 145 -17.42 -26.51 55.97
CA LYS A 145 -16.71 -26.37 54.69
C LYS A 145 -15.33 -27.00 54.78
N ALA A 146 -14.89 -27.56 53.65
CA ALA A 146 -13.51 -27.96 53.48
C ALA A 146 -12.61 -26.72 53.43
N GLY A 147 -11.42 -26.82 54.01
CA GLY A 147 -10.46 -25.72 54.07
C GLY A 147 -9.02 -26.21 54.06
N PHE A 148 -8.08 -25.29 53.90
CA PHE A 148 -6.67 -25.55 54.18
C PHE A 148 -6.21 -24.80 55.43
N SER A 149 -5.27 -25.39 56.15
CA SER A 149 -4.54 -24.68 57.20
C SER A 149 -3.54 -23.70 56.60
N ARG A 150 -3.15 -22.72 57.41
CA ARG A 150 -1.89 -22.00 57.20
C ARG A 150 -0.71 -22.98 57.14
N PRO A 151 0.45 -22.59 56.57
CA PRO A 151 1.63 -23.44 56.57
C PRO A 151 2.02 -23.88 57.98
N VAL A 152 2.20 -25.19 58.16
CA VAL A 152 2.56 -25.86 59.41
C VAL A 152 3.77 -26.77 59.19
N GLN A 153 4.47 -27.11 60.27
CA GLN A 153 5.57 -28.07 60.20
C GLN A 153 5.03 -29.50 60.19
N LEU A 154 5.32 -30.28 59.14
CA LEU A 154 4.85 -31.66 59.06
C LEU A 154 5.71 -32.63 59.90
N SER A 155 5.16 -33.79 60.26
CA SER A 155 5.76 -34.76 61.19
C SER A 155 7.11 -35.35 60.76
N LYS A 156 7.43 -35.35 59.46
CA LYS A 156 8.72 -35.79 58.88
C LYS A 156 9.69 -34.62 58.59
N GLY A 157 9.39 -33.42 59.11
CA GLY A 157 10.12 -32.19 58.80
C GLY A 157 9.66 -31.55 57.49
N GLY A 158 9.92 -30.25 57.36
CA GLY A 158 9.50 -29.43 56.23
C GLY A 158 8.14 -28.73 56.44
N THR A 159 7.97 -27.63 55.73
CA THR A 159 6.75 -26.83 55.72
C THR A 159 5.70 -27.46 54.79
N GLY A 160 4.48 -27.63 55.29
CA GLY A 160 3.34 -28.14 54.53
C GLY A 160 2.04 -27.48 54.91
N ILE A 161 0.95 -27.90 54.27
CA ILE A 161 -0.41 -27.43 54.56
C ILE A 161 -1.30 -28.63 54.86
N LEU A 162 -2.29 -28.46 55.73
CA LEU A 162 -3.28 -29.48 56.02
C LEU A 162 -4.56 -29.17 55.24
N ALA A 163 -4.99 -30.08 54.40
CA ALA A 163 -6.32 -30.04 53.80
C ALA A 163 -7.29 -30.73 54.76
N THR A 164 -8.30 -30.00 55.24
CA THR A 164 -9.23 -30.47 56.27
C THR A 164 -10.66 -30.49 55.73
N VAL A 165 -11.33 -31.63 55.83
CA VAL A 165 -12.72 -31.81 55.42
C VAL A 165 -13.53 -32.35 56.60
N PRO A 166 -14.55 -31.63 57.09
CA PRO A 166 -15.41 -32.13 58.17
C PRO A 166 -16.35 -33.23 57.67
N ILE A 167 -16.71 -34.15 58.56
CA ILE A 167 -17.62 -35.27 58.27
C ILE A 167 -18.89 -35.10 59.11
N PHE A 168 -20.04 -35.01 58.45
CA PHE A 168 -21.36 -34.96 59.09
C PHE A 168 -22.23 -36.15 58.66
N HIS A 169 -22.41 -37.13 59.54
CA HIS A 169 -23.34 -38.23 59.29
C HIS A 169 -24.67 -37.96 60.02
N ARG A 170 -25.78 -37.89 59.28
CA ARG A 170 -27.11 -37.56 59.81
C ARG A 170 -27.12 -36.30 60.69
N GLU A 171 -26.50 -35.22 60.21
CA GLU A 171 -26.33 -33.93 60.92
C GLU A 171 -25.44 -33.96 62.17
N ARG A 172 -24.93 -35.12 62.58
CA ARG A 172 -23.98 -35.25 63.68
C ARG A 172 -22.54 -35.16 63.15
N PHE A 173 -21.74 -34.33 63.80
CA PHE A 173 -20.32 -34.22 63.52
C PHE A 173 -19.57 -35.46 64.01
N GLU A 174 -18.86 -36.16 63.12
CA GLU A 174 -18.13 -37.40 63.44
C GLU A 174 -16.59 -37.24 63.38
N GLY A 175 -16.10 -36.07 62.99
CA GLY A 175 -14.67 -35.79 62.88
C GLY A 175 -14.27 -35.18 61.52
N PHE A 176 -13.01 -35.36 61.14
CA PHE A 176 -12.43 -34.81 59.91
C PHE A 176 -11.64 -35.86 59.13
N VAL A 177 -11.66 -35.73 57.80
CA VAL A 177 -10.60 -36.25 56.94
C VAL A 177 -9.54 -35.16 56.80
N VAL A 178 -8.30 -35.46 57.16
CA VAL A 178 -7.18 -34.51 57.13
C VAL A 178 -6.06 -35.06 56.25
N GLY A 179 -5.73 -34.37 55.16
CA GLY A 179 -4.58 -34.69 54.32
C GLY A 179 -3.43 -33.73 54.56
N GLY A 180 -2.26 -34.24 54.95
CA GLY A 180 -1.04 -33.45 55.03
C GLY A 180 -0.36 -33.35 53.66
N ILE A 181 -0.16 -32.13 53.17
CA ILE A 181 0.43 -31.86 51.85
C ILE A 181 1.79 -31.19 52.04
N ARG A 182 2.84 -31.76 51.44
CA ARG A 182 4.17 -31.14 51.39
C ARG A 182 4.19 -30.01 50.38
N LEU A 183 4.31 -28.78 50.87
CA LEU A 183 4.14 -27.58 50.06
C LEU A 183 5.21 -27.48 48.98
N ARG A 184 6.49 -27.69 49.34
CA ARG A 184 7.62 -27.60 48.39
C ARG A 184 7.53 -28.66 47.29
N GLU A 185 7.33 -29.93 47.64
CA GLU A 185 7.22 -31.01 46.65
C GLU A 185 6.05 -30.80 45.69
N MET A 186 4.89 -30.40 46.23
CA MET A 186 3.72 -30.08 45.42
C MET A 186 3.99 -28.92 44.47
N LEU A 187 4.58 -27.82 44.96
CA LEU A 187 4.85 -26.66 44.12
C LEU A 187 5.94 -26.94 43.09
N ASP A 188 7.01 -27.65 43.43
CA ASP A 188 8.06 -28.02 42.46
C ASP A 188 7.52 -28.96 41.37
N ALA A 189 6.63 -29.91 41.73
CA ALA A 189 5.95 -30.77 40.75
C ALA A 189 4.94 -30.00 39.89
N THR A 190 4.26 -29.02 40.48
CA THR A 190 3.27 -28.17 39.77
C THR A 190 3.97 -27.22 38.81
N LEU A 191 5.04 -26.58 39.28
CA LEU A 191 5.87 -25.66 38.53
C LEU A 191 6.88 -26.46 37.70
N THR A 192 6.41 -27.27 36.77
CA THR A 192 7.30 -28.01 35.87
C THR A 192 8.22 -27.07 35.08
N SER A 193 9.31 -27.62 34.52
CA SER A 193 10.25 -26.86 33.70
C SER A 193 9.62 -26.20 32.46
N LYS A 194 8.40 -26.57 32.05
CA LYS A 194 7.67 -25.92 30.95
C LYS A 194 6.83 -24.73 31.39
N LEU A 195 6.16 -24.80 32.54
CA LEU A 195 5.22 -23.76 32.99
C LEU A 195 5.92 -22.53 33.55
N ALA A 196 7.06 -22.73 34.22
CA ALA A 196 7.84 -21.68 34.88
C ALA A 196 9.29 -21.63 34.36
N ALA A 197 9.53 -22.05 33.12
CA ALA A 197 10.86 -22.07 32.52
C ALA A 197 11.46 -20.65 32.50
N GLY A 198 12.58 -20.45 33.19
CA GLY A 198 13.25 -19.15 33.19
C GLY A 198 12.53 -18.03 33.95
N TYR A 199 11.52 -18.34 34.76
CA TYR A 199 10.86 -17.39 35.66
C TYR A 199 11.22 -17.69 37.12
N SER A 200 11.40 -16.63 37.89
CA SER A 200 11.51 -16.69 39.34
C SER A 200 10.14 -16.49 39.97
N ILE A 201 9.84 -17.26 41.02
CA ILE A 201 8.53 -17.29 41.68
C ILE A 201 8.75 -17.25 43.19
N ALA A 202 8.03 -16.35 43.88
CA ALA A 202 7.94 -16.31 45.33
C ALA A 202 6.47 -16.28 45.75
N LEU A 203 6.07 -17.18 46.66
CA LEU A 203 4.77 -17.16 47.31
C LEU A 203 4.94 -16.62 48.72
N ALA A 204 4.06 -15.72 49.13
CA ALA A 204 4.04 -15.16 50.48
C ALA A 204 2.64 -15.23 51.10
N GLU A 205 2.57 -15.41 52.41
CA GLU A 205 1.35 -15.27 53.21
C GLU A 205 1.56 -14.13 54.21
N SER A 206 0.69 -13.12 54.20
CA SER A 206 0.77 -11.95 55.09
C SER A 206 2.18 -11.30 55.14
N GLY A 207 2.87 -11.24 54.00
CA GLY A 207 4.22 -10.68 53.87
C GLY A 207 5.38 -11.61 54.21
N THR A 208 5.11 -12.83 54.69
CA THR A 208 6.16 -13.83 54.97
C THR A 208 6.28 -14.79 53.78
N THR A 209 7.48 -14.94 53.21
CA THR A 209 7.73 -15.88 52.10
C THR A 209 7.57 -17.32 52.58
N ILE A 210 6.68 -18.07 51.94
CA ILE A 210 6.37 -19.47 52.25
C ILE A 210 6.99 -20.44 51.24
N TYR A 211 7.27 -19.96 50.03
CA TYR A 211 7.96 -20.71 48.99
C TYR A 211 8.71 -19.72 48.09
N GLU A 212 9.91 -20.11 47.68
CA GLU A 212 10.71 -19.36 46.72
C GLU A 212 11.44 -20.32 45.80
N ARG A 213 11.40 -20.01 44.52
CA ARG A 213 12.17 -20.63 43.45
C ARG A 213 12.75 -19.50 42.61
N SER A 214 14.00 -19.15 42.89
CA SER A 214 14.69 -18.05 42.22
C SER A 214 15.63 -18.56 41.14
N ALA A 215 15.53 -17.96 39.95
CA ALA A 215 16.46 -18.10 38.83
C ALA A 215 17.19 -16.76 38.54
N GLY A 216 17.15 -15.79 39.45
CA GLY A 216 17.79 -14.48 39.26
C GLY A 216 17.29 -13.36 40.19
N PRO A 217 18.04 -12.24 40.28
CA PRO A 217 17.64 -11.07 41.06
C PRO A 217 16.39 -10.40 40.48
N LEU A 218 15.78 -9.50 41.25
CA LEU A 218 14.67 -8.69 40.76
C LEU A 218 15.10 -7.83 39.57
N PRO A 219 14.25 -7.68 38.54
CA PRO A 219 14.55 -6.81 37.41
C PRO A 219 14.58 -5.34 37.86
N PRO A 220 15.35 -4.48 37.16
CA PRO A 220 15.42 -3.05 37.47
C PRO A 220 14.12 -2.29 37.14
N TRP A 221 13.22 -2.91 36.38
CA TRP A 221 11.91 -2.37 35.99
C TRP A 221 10.81 -3.02 36.85
N PRO A 222 10.15 -2.28 37.75
CA PRO A 222 9.08 -2.80 38.60
C PRO A 222 7.90 -3.39 37.82
N GLU A 223 7.61 -2.84 36.63
CA GLU A 223 6.57 -3.33 35.72
C GLU A 223 6.79 -4.78 35.24
N TRP A 224 7.99 -5.33 35.40
CA TRP A 224 8.30 -6.72 35.05
C TRP A 224 8.14 -7.71 36.20
N VAL A 225 7.51 -7.26 37.28
CA VAL A 225 7.15 -8.10 38.43
C VAL A 225 5.63 -8.16 38.51
N ALA A 226 5.07 -9.34 38.26
CA ALA A 226 3.64 -9.57 38.43
C ALA A 226 3.37 -10.06 39.86
N GLU A 227 2.48 -9.37 40.57
CA GLU A 227 1.97 -9.80 41.87
C GLU A 227 0.50 -10.17 41.76
N LEU A 228 0.15 -11.42 42.07
CA LEU A 228 -1.24 -11.90 42.01
C LEU A 228 -1.68 -12.53 43.34
N PRO A 229 -2.89 -12.20 43.82
CA PRO A 229 -3.47 -12.89 44.96
C PRO A 229 -3.97 -14.29 44.53
N ILE A 230 -3.67 -15.29 45.35
CA ILE A 230 -4.18 -16.66 45.27
C ILE A 230 -5.07 -16.87 46.51
N GLU A 231 -6.37 -16.94 46.27
CA GLU A 231 -7.37 -17.18 47.31
C GLU A 231 -8.13 -18.48 47.01
N ILE A 232 -7.95 -19.50 47.86
CA ILE A 232 -8.58 -20.81 47.67
C ILE A 232 -8.84 -21.51 49.01
N HIS A 233 -10.08 -21.91 49.26
CA HIS A 233 -10.51 -22.67 50.45
C HIS A 233 -9.93 -22.12 51.78
N GLY A 234 -9.95 -20.78 51.93
CA GLY A 234 -9.45 -20.06 53.11
C GLY A 234 -7.97 -19.66 53.07
N LEU A 235 -7.17 -20.17 52.13
CA LEU A 235 -5.79 -19.70 51.90
C LEU A 235 -5.81 -18.31 51.25
N LYS A 236 -4.90 -17.46 51.70
CA LYS A 236 -4.65 -16.13 51.13
C LYS A 236 -3.17 -15.92 50.92
N TRP A 237 -2.71 -16.22 49.71
CA TRP A 237 -1.31 -16.05 49.33
C TRP A 237 -1.15 -14.96 48.28
N THR A 238 0.04 -14.40 48.20
CA THR A 238 0.46 -13.52 47.12
C THR A 238 1.58 -14.19 46.36
N ALA A 239 1.39 -14.40 45.06
CA ALA A 239 2.40 -14.91 44.16
C ALA A 239 3.10 -13.74 43.46
N ARG A 240 4.42 -13.66 43.59
CA ARG A 240 5.28 -12.71 42.90
C ARG A 240 6.11 -13.45 41.86
N ILE A 241 6.03 -13.00 40.61
CA ILE A 241 6.61 -13.70 39.46
C ILE A 241 7.36 -12.69 38.60
N TRP A 242 8.62 -13.01 38.26
CA TRP A 242 9.48 -12.16 37.44
C TRP A 242 10.40 -12.99 36.54
N PRO A 243 10.90 -12.45 35.42
CA PRO A 243 11.81 -13.18 34.54
C PRO A 243 13.18 -13.37 35.20
N GLY A 244 13.74 -14.57 35.06
CA GLY A 244 15.10 -14.92 35.52
C GLY A 244 16.19 -14.40 34.57
N THR A 245 17.47 -14.58 34.96
CA THR A 245 18.61 -13.98 34.23
C THR A 245 18.76 -14.48 32.80
N GLU A 246 18.44 -15.74 32.52
CA GLU A 246 18.54 -16.33 31.19
C GLU A 246 17.46 -15.79 30.24
N LEU A 247 16.21 -15.70 30.72
CA LEU A 247 15.10 -15.14 29.94
C LEU A 247 15.33 -13.64 29.67
N PHE A 248 15.90 -12.94 30.65
CA PHE A 248 16.32 -11.54 30.53
C PHE A 248 17.39 -11.34 29.45
N ALA A 249 18.37 -12.25 29.36
CA ALA A 249 19.41 -12.20 28.34
C ALA A 249 18.89 -12.59 26.94
N ALA A 250 18.03 -13.60 26.85
CA ALA A 250 17.47 -14.11 25.60
C ALA A 250 16.50 -13.13 24.95
N ASN A 251 15.71 -12.40 25.76
CA ASN A 251 14.71 -11.46 25.25
C ASN A 251 15.24 -10.04 25.01
N ARG A 252 16.55 -9.83 25.17
CA ARG A 252 17.20 -8.53 24.94
C ARG A 252 17.42 -8.32 23.44
N SER A 253 16.36 -7.94 22.76
CA SER A 253 16.36 -7.58 21.35
C SER A 253 17.49 -6.60 21.02
N GLN A 254 18.32 -6.95 20.02
CA GLN A 254 19.32 -6.04 19.46
C GLN A 254 18.70 -5.03 18.50
N PHE A 255 17.42 -5.20 18.17
CA PHE A 255 16.74 -4.48 17.10
C PHE A 255 16.72 -2.97 17.32
N ALA A 256 16.34 -2.51 18.52
CA ALA A 256 16.36 -1.08 18.84
C ALA A 256 17.77 -0.47 18.69
N ARG A 257 18.83 -1.20 19.07
CA ARG A 257 20.23 -0.75 18.90
C ARG A 257 20.69 -0.74 17.44
N VAL A 258 20.21 -1.68 16.63
CA VAL A 258 20.47 -1.72 15.18
C VAL A 258 19.76 -0.55 14.49
N VAL A 259 18.51 -0.28 14.83
CA VAL A 259 17.74 0.86 14.31
C VAL A 259 18.42 2.19 14.64
N LEU A 260 18.90 2.35 15.88
CA LEU A 260 19.65 3.54 16.27
C LEU A 260 20.95 3.70 15.46
N SER A 261 21.75 2.62 15.37
CA SER A 261 23.02 2.65 14.62
C SER A 261 22.82 2.95 13.13
N LEU A 262 21.86 2.30 12.48
CA LEU A 262 21.53 2.52 11.07
C LEU A 262 20.93 3.90 10.82
N GLY A 263 20.07 4.39 11.71
CA GLY A 263 19.48 5.72 11.58
C GLY A 263 20.49 6.86 11.78
N MET A 264 21.48 6.68 12.66
CA MET A 264 22.61 7.62 12.77
C MET A 264 23.46 7.65 11.49
N LEU A 265 23.75 6.47 10.92
CA LEU A 265 24.49 6.37 9.66
C LEU A 265 23.73 7.01 8.49
N ALA A 266 22.42 6.72 8.37
CA ALA A 266 21.56 7.30 7.34
C ALA A 266 21.49 8.83 7.45
N SER A 267 21.38 9.37 8.67
CA SER A 267 21.34 10.82 8.91
C SER A 267 22.65 11.51 8.49
N ALA A 268 23.80 10.87 8.72
CA ALA A 268 25.10 11.38 8.27
C ALA A 268 25.25 11.35 6.74
N LEU A 269 24.81 10.26 6.09
CA LEU A 269 24.84 10.12 4.64
C LEU A 269 23.92 11.14 3.94
N LEU A 270 22.74 11.39 4.51
CA LEU A 270 21.79 12.38 4.01
C LEU A 270 22.36 13.81 4.09
N ALA A 271 23.05 14.16 5.18
CA ALA A 271 23.73 15.45 5.28
C ALA A 271 24.86 15.57 4.23
N LEU A 272 25.64 14.50 4.04
CA LEU A 272 26.73 14.48 3.05
C LEU A 272 26.20 14.61 1.61
N SER A 273 25.10 13.95 1.26
CA SER A 273 24.53 14.02 -0.09
C SER A 273 24.06 15.43 -0.44
N VAL A 274 23.39 16.11 0.49
CA VAL A 274 22.97 17.52 0.32
C VAL A 274 24.18 18.44 0.15
N HIS A 275 25.26 18.21 0.90
CA HIS A 275 26.49 18.98 0.76
C HIS A 275 27.15 18.81 -0.62
N LEU A 276 27.25 17.57 -1.12
CA LEU A 276 27.82 17.27 -2.42
C LEU A 276 27.00 17.89 -3.57
N ALA A 277 25.67 17.83 -3.49
CA ALA A 277 24.78 18.43 -4.48
C ALA A 277 24.94 19.96 -4.58
N GLN A 278 25.10 20.63 -3.43
CA GLN A 278 25.40 22.08 -3.39
C GLN A 278 26.77 22.40 -4.01
N GLY A 279 27.77 21.51 -3.86
CA GLY A 279 29.10 21.71 -4.43
C GLY A 279 29.16 21.53 -5.96
N ALA A 280 28.33 20.63 -6.52
CA ALA A 280 28.29 20.37 -7.96
C ALA A 280 27.65 21.53 -8.75
N THR A 281 26.55 22.07 -8.23
CA THR A 281 25.82 23.20 -8.83
C THR A 281 26.65 24.47 -8.90
N ALA A 282 27.52 24.73 -7.92
CA ALA A 282 28.41 25.89 -7.93
C ALA A 282 29.47 25.83 -9.04
N ARG A 283 30.07 24.66 -9.31
CA ARG A 283 31.13 24.50 -10.33
C ARG A 283 30.60 24.62 -11.76
N SER A 284 29.39 24.11 -12.02
CA SER A 284 28.75 24.18 -13.33
C SER A 284 28.55 25.64 -13.79
N ARG A 285 28.15 26.53 -12.87
CA ARG A 285 27.94 27.96 -13.16
C ARG A 285 29.22 28.70 -13.57
N GLN A 286 30.36 28.33 -13.01
CA GLN A 286 31.65 28.97 -13.31
C GLN A 286 32.12 28.67 -14.74
N MET A 287 31.92 27.44 -15.23
CA MET A 287 32.39 27.00 -16.54
C MET A 287 31.60 27.63 -17.70
N ALA A 288 30.32 27.95 -17.47
CA ALA A 288 29.46 28.62 -18.45
C ALA A 288 29.77 30.11 -18.65
N ALA A 289 30.48 30.74 -17.71
CA ALA A 289 30.89 32.14 -17.84
C ALA A 289 32.07 32.29 -18.83
N THR A 290 33.12 31.48 -18.65
CA THR A 290 34.35 31.55 -19.47
C THR A 290 34.11 31.29 -20.96
N ASN A 291 33.14 30.43 -21.31
CA ASN A 291 32.87 30.06 -22.70
C ASN A 291 32.18 31.19 -23.50
N ARG A 292 31.50 32.13 -22.83
CA ARG A 292 30.80 33.25 -23.49
C ARG A 292 31.74 34.37 -23.93
N ASP A 293 32.84 34.57 -23.22
CA ASP A 293 33.77 35.66 -23.54
C ASP A 293 34.61 35.37 -24.79
N LEU A 294 35.03 34.10 -24.97
CA LEU A 294 35.79 33.65 -26.16
C LEU A 294 35.01 33.76 -27.47
N GLN A 295 33.68 33.62 -27.43
CA GLN A 295 32.86 33.68 -28.66
C GLN A 295 32.65 35.11 -29.18
N ARG A 296 32.78 36.14 -28.33
CA ARG A 296 32.56 37.53 -28.75
C ARG A 296 33.69 38.07 -29.61
N GLU A 297 34.94 37.67 -29.35
CA GLU A 297 36.13 38.24 -30.00
C GLU A 297 36.31 37.80 -31.47
N ILE A 298 35.79 36.63 -31.84
CA ILE A 298 35.96 36.05 -33.19
C ILE A 298 34.99 36.68 -34.22
N ILE A 299 33.82 37.16 -33.78
CA ILE A 299 32.76 37.67 -34.65
C ILE A 299 33.06 39.08 -35.18
N GLU A 300 33.87 39.86 -34.46
CA GLU A 300 34.07 41.28 -34.75
C GLU A 300 35.03 41.53 -35.93
N ARG A 301 36.04 40.65 -36.15
CA ARG A 301 37.03 40.83 -37.22
C ARG A 301 36.54 40.46 -38.62
N CYS A 302 35.69 39.43 -38.76
CA CYS A 302 35.17 39.04 -40.08
C CYS A 302 34.15 40.03 -40.64
N ARG A 303 33.49 40.81 -39.78
CA ARG A 303 32.34 41.65 -40.16
C ARG A 303 32.73 42.93 -40.94
N ILE A 304 33.98 43.38 -40.86
CA ILE A 304 34.42 44.66 -41.42
C ILE A 304 34.89 44.51 -42.88
N GLU A 305 35.56 43.41 -43.24
CA GLU A 305 36.07 43.19 -44.61
C GLU A 305 34.98 42.81 -45.61
N GLU A 306 33.99 42.01 -45.21
CA GLU A 306 32.86 41.66 -46.08
C GLU A 306 31.94 42.86 -46.35
N ALA A 307 31.84 43.83 -45.43
CA ALA A 307 30.92 44.95 -45.54
C ALA A 307 31.26 45.95 -46.67
N TRP A 308 32.53 46.14 -47.00
CA TRP A 308 32.94 47.12 -48.01
C TRP A 308 32.71 46.61 -49.44
N HIS A 309 33.08 45.37 -49.74
CA HIS A 309 32.86 44.76 -51.05
C HIS A 309 31.40 44.39 -51.30
N ALA A 310 30.66 43.99 -50.27
CA ALA A 310 29.22 43.80 -50.37
C ALA A 310 28.53 45.11 -50.74
N SER A 311 28.88 46.25 -50.10
CA SER A 311 28.14 47.52 -50.28
C SER A 311 28.10 48.04 -51.73
N GLN A 312 29.15 47.85 -52.54
CA GLN A 312 29.19 48.36 -53.92
C GLN A 312 28.43 47.46 -54.90
N ALA A 313 28.53 46.13 -54.75
CA ALA A 313 27.74 45.18 -55.52
C ALA A 313 26.25 45.24 -55.14
N LEU A 314 25.96 45.46 -53.84
CA LEU A 314 24.60 45.63 -53.33
C LEU A 314 23.91 46.85 -53.96
N TYR A 315 24.61 47.98 -54.12
CA TYR A 315 24.00 49.20 -54.66
C TYR A 315 23.58 49.06 -56.13
N LEU A 316 24.44 48.48 -56.98
CA LEU A 316 24.11 48.24 -58.40
C LEU A 316 23.04 47.15 -58.55
N SER A 317 23.17 46.04 -57.82
CA SER A 317 22.16 44.98 -57.77
C SER A 317 20.81 45.51 -57.28
N LEU A 318 20.81 46.39 -56.27
CA LEU A 318 19.62 47.01 -55.73
C LEU A 318 18.92 47.80 -56.84
N VAL A 319 19.60 48.77 -57.46
CA VAL A 319 18.94 49.65 -58.44
C VAL A 319 18.47 48.91 -59.70
N GLU A 320 19.19 47.89 -60.16
CA GLU A 320 18.75 47.06 -61.31
C GLU A 320 17.56 46.16 -61.00
N GLN A 321 17.46 45.66 -59.75
CA GLN A 321 16.38 44.77 -59.32
C GLN A 321 15.20 45.50 -58.70
N LEU A 322 15.30 46.82 -58.47
CA LEU A 322 14.20 47.62 -57.93
C LEU A 322 12.96 47.45 -58.81
N PRO A 323 11.80 47.07 -58.24
CA PRO A 323 10.53 46.98 -58.96
C PRO A 323 9.91 48.36 -59.17
N ALA A 324 10.75 49.31 -59.55
CA ALA A 324 10.43 50.71 -59.78
C ALA A 324 11.31 51.20 -60.92
N GLY A 325 10.74 51.95 -61.86
CA GLY A 325 11.49 52.48 -62.98
C GLY A 325 12.41 53.61 -62.52
N VAL A 326 13.70 53.35 -62.46
CA VAL A 326 14.73 54.35 -62.09
C VAL A 326 15.41 54.85 -63.35
N PHE A 327 15.53 56.17 -63.45
CA PHE A 327 16.33 56.80 -64.50
C PHE A 327 17.21 57.91 -63.93
N ARG A 328 18.30 58.22 -64.63
CA ARG A 328 19.12 59.40 -64.41
C ARG A 328 19.42 60.06 -65.74
N LYS A 329 19.42 61.39 -65.74
CA LYS A 329 19.80 62.25 -66.84
C LYS A 329 21.00 63.10 -66.48
N ASP A 330 21.81 63.45 -67.46
CA ASP A 330 22.85 64.48 -67.34
C ASP A 330 22.25 65.89 -67.32
N ALA A 331 23.11 66.91 -67.33
CA ALA A 331 22.73 68.31 -67.29
C ALA A 331 21.98 68.77 -68.56
N GLU A 332 22.23 68.11 -69.69
CA GLU A 332 21.60 68.35 -70.98
C GLU A 332 20.26 67.59 -71.15
N GLY A 333 19.87 66.80 -70.15
CA GLY A 333 18.60 66.07 -70.14
C GLY A 333 18.62 64.75 -70.90
N ARG A 334 19.80 64.25 -71.27
CA ARG A 334 19.99 62.94 -71.90
C ARG A 334 20.05 61.86 -70.84
N PHE A 335 19.40 60.72 -71.07
CA PHE A 335 19.42 59.62 -70.11
C PHE A 335 20.82 58.99 -70.03
N VAL A 336 21.45 59.02 -68.85
CA VAL A 336 22.77 58.40 -68.57
C VAL A 336 22.65 57.07 -67.83
N PHE A 337 21.48 56.81 -67.24
CA PHE A 337 21.18 55.53 -66.62
C PHE A 337 19.67 55.28 -66.69
N VAL A 338 19.29 54.05 -66.97
CA VAL A 338 17.94 53.52 -66.78
C VAL A 338 18.07 52.10 -66.26
N ASN A 339 17.27 51.74 -65.27
CA ASN A 339 17.23 50.34 -64.82
C ASN A 339 16.27 49.52 -65.71
N PRO A 340 16.34 48.18 -65.66
CA PRO A 340 15.46 47.31 -66.44
C PRO A 340 13.96 47.59 -66.23
N TRP A 341 13.56 47.96 -65.01
CA TRP A 341 12.15 48.25 -64.69
C TRP A 341 11.64 49.53 -65.36
N TYR A 342 12.49 50.54 -65.52
CA TYR A 342 12.15 51.76 -66.26
C TYR A 342 11.90 51.44 -67.73
N CYS A 343 12.75 50.58 -68.30
CA CYS A 343 12.59 50.05 -69.65
C CYS A 343 11.29 49.26 -69.82
N GLN A 344 10.89 48.48 -68.81
CA GLN A 344 9.62 47.75 -68.80
C GLN A 344 8.40 48.67 -68.73
N ILE A 345 8.36 49.62 -67.78
CA ILE A 345 7.27 50.62 -67.68
C ILE A 345 7.13 51.41 -68.98
N LYS A 346 8.28 51.79 -69.57
CA LYS A 346 8.32 52.59 -70.79
C LYS A 346 8.25 51.77 -72.08
N ASN A 347 8.19 50.44 -71.95
CA ASN A 347 8.14 49.47 -73.03
C ASN A 347 9.19 49.71 -74.14
N LEU A 348 10.41 50.10 -73.75
CA LEU A 348 11.53 50.37 -74.65
C LEU A 348 12.83 49.84 -74.04
N PRO A 349 13.72 49.22 -74.83
CA PRO A 349 15.02 48.76 -74.33
C PRO A 349 15.96 49.94 -74.02
N ALA A 350 16.91 49.71 -73.12
CA ALA A 350 17.79 50.75 -72.57
C ALA A 350 18.64 51.46 -73.64
N ASP A 351 19.10 50.73 -74.66
CA ASP A 351 19.91 51.25 -75.78
C ASP A 351 19.17 52.30 -76.63
N HIS A 352 17.84 52.22 -76.68
CA HIS A 352 16.99 53.21 -77.36
C HIS A 352 16.74 54.46 -76.50
N ILE A 353 16.97 54.38 -75.18
CA ILE A 353 16.74 55.47 -74.23
C ILE A 353 18.04 56.21 -73.89
N LEU A 354 19.13 55.47 -73.66
CA LEU A 354 20.41 56.02 -73.21
C LEU A 354 21.03 56.97 -74.24
N GLY A 355 21.57 58.08 -73.76
CA GLY A 355 22.18 59.14 -74.57
C GLY A 355 21.17 60.04 -75.31
N ARG A 356 19.86 59.78 -75.21
CA ARG A 356 18.81 60.57 -75.87
C ARG A 356 18.02 61.41 -74.88
N THR A 357 17.40 62.48 -75.35
CA THR A 357 16.41 63.26 -74.57
C THR A 357 15.02 62.65 -74.70
N ALA A 358 14.09 63.03 -73.80
CA ALA A 358 12.71 62.53 -73.85
C ALA A 358 12.00 62.88 -75.17
N GLU A 359 12.28 64.07 -75.74
CA GLU A 359 11.73 64.52 -77.01
C GLU A 359 12.31 63.76 -78.21
N GLU A 360 13.62 63.50 -78.21
CA GLU A 360 14.28 62.68 -79.24
C GLU A 360 13.69 61.26 -79.30
N ILE A 361 13.35 60.67 -78.14
CA ILE A 361 12.73 59.33 -78.05
C ILE A 361 11.30 59.33 -78.60
N VAL A 362 10.48 60.35 -78.29
CA VAL A 362 9.10 60.45 -78.79
C VAL A 362 9.07 60.65 -80.30
N ILE A 363 9.98 61.46 -80.84
CA ILE A 363 10.11 61.65 -82.29
C ILE A 363 10.45 60.33 -82.98
N SER A 364 11.31 59.49 -82.36
CA SER A 364 11.62 58.17 -82.91
C SER A 364 10.50 57.12 -82.76
N GLU A 365 9.57 57.31 -81.81
CA GLU A 365 8.49 56.35 -81.50
C GLU A 365 7.08 56.84 -81.88
N ALA A 366 6.97 57.96 -82.59
CA ALA A 366 5.71 58.65 -82.91
C ALA A 366 4.71 57.78 -83.69
N GLU A 367 5.17 56.74 -84.37
CA GLU A 367 4.35 55.82 -85.18
C GLU A 367 3.96 54.52 -84.42
N ASN A 368 4.40 54.31 -83.17
CA ASN A 368 4.18 53.09 -82.39
C ASN A 368 2.93 53.18 -81.49
N PRO A 369 1.82 52.44 -81.77
CA PRO A 369 0.57 52.52 -81.01
C PRO A 369 0.66 51.96 -79.58
N ARG A 370 1.73 51.21 -79.27
CA ARG A 370 2.00 50.61 -77.95
C ARG A 370 3.00 51.41 -77.11
N SER A 371 3.45 52.58 -77.60
CA SER A 371 4.36 53.44 -76.87
C SER A 371 3.64 54.18 -75.74
N THR A 372 4.21 54.13 -74.53
CA THR A 372 3.75 54.97 -73.40
C THR A 372 4.35 56.39 -73.47
N TRP A 373 5.20 56.68 -74.47
CA TRP A 373 5.78 58.00 -74.71
C TRP A 373 4.83 58.88 -75.52
N ARG A 374 3.90 59.51 -74.82
CA ARG A 374 3.04 60.53 -75.43
C ARG A 374 3.75 61.88 -75.49
N HIS A 375 3.45 62.65 -76.54
CA HIS A 375 4.06 63.95 -76.78
C HIS A 375 3.82 64.93 -75.60
N ASP A 376 2.63 64.93 -75.01
CA ASP A 376 2.29 65.71 -73.82
C ASP A 376 3.16 65.34 -72.59
N LEU A 377 3.34 64.04 -72.33
CA LEU A 377 4.11 63.54 -71.19
C LEU A 377 5.62 63.73 -71.35
N ALA A 378 6.13 63.66 -72.58
CA ALA A 378 7.53 63.91 -72.86
C ALA A 378 7.87 65.40 -72.77
N VAL A 379 7.01 66.27 -73.29
CA VAL A 379 7.14 67.73 -73.12
C VAL A 379 7.08 68.09 -71.63
N GLN A 380 6.14 67.50 -70.88
CA GLN A 380 6.09 67.64 -69.42
C GLN A 380 7.37 67.12 -68.76
N GLY A 381 7.90 65.99 -69.21
CA GLY A 381 9.16 65.41 -68.75
C GLY A 381 10.38 66.28 -68.99
N THR A 382 10.49 66.92 -70.16
CA THR A 382 11.56 67.88 -70.48
C THR A 382 11.42 69.16 -69.66
N ASN A 383 10.20 69.69 -69.52
CA ASN A 383 9.95 70.87 -68.70
C ASN A 383 10.28 70.62 -67.22
N HIS A 384 9.92 69.44 -66.68
CA HIS A 384 10.30 69.06 -65.31
C HIS A 384 11.83 68.97 -65.17
N HIS A 385 12.53 68.37 -66.14
CA HIS A 385 13.99 68.31 -66.12
C HIS A 385 14.63 69.70 -66.09
N ARG A 386 14.20 70.61 -66.99
CA ARG A 386 14.67 72.00 -67.03
C ARG A 386 14.46 72.71 -65.70
N LEU A 387 13.25 72.62 -65.13
CA LEU A 387 12.97 73.29 -63.86
C LEU A 387 13.77 72.69 -62.70
N ILE A 388 14.00 71.37 -62.67
CA ILE A 388 14.88 70.73 -61.69
C ILE A 388 16.31 71.28 -61.80
N MET A 389 16.84 71.44 -63.02
CA MET A 389 18.19 71.97 -63.25
C MET A 389 18.32 73.44 -62.83
N GLU A 390 17.28 74.26 -63.03
CA GLU A 390 17.28 75.69 -62.70
C GLU A 390 17.01 75.98 -61.21
N THR A 391 16.15 75.19 -60.57
CA THR A 391 15.59 75.51 -59.24
C THR A 391 15.94 74.48 -58.16
N GLY A 392 16.37 73.27 -58.54
CA GLY A 392 16.59 72.16 -57.62
C GLY A 392 15.31 71.56 -57.02
N VAL A 393 14.12 71.98 -57.46
CA VAL A 393 12.84 71.53 -56.90
C VAL A 393 12.54 70.07 -57.27
N ARG A 394 12.09 69.27 -56.29
CA ARG A 394 11.59 67.92 -56.49
C ARG A 394 10.13 67.94 -56.93
N PHE A 395 9.78 67.09 -57.89
CA PHE A 395 8.41 66.82 -58.31
C PHE A 395 7.93 65.46 -57.84
N GLU A 396 6.67 65.39 -57.43
CA GLU A 396 6.01 64.15 -57.01
C GLU A 396 4.54 64.20 -57.40
N PHE A 397 4.08 63.23 -58.18
CA PHE A 397 2.71 63.17 -58.67
C PHE A 397 2.36 61.76 -59.12
N GLU A 398 1.06 61.48 -59.18
CA GLU A 398 0.52 60.22 -59.69
C GLU A 398 0.04 60.40 -61.13
N GLU A 399 0.19 59.34 -61.91
CA GLU A 399 -0.14 59.31 -63.32
C GLU A 399 -0.77 57.97 -63.68
N THR A 400 -1.88 58.00 -64.43
CA THR A 400 -2.55 56.77 -64.88
C THR A 400 -2.18 56.44 -66.32
N TYR A 401 -1.56 55.29 -66.53
CA TYR A 401 -1.31 54.72 -67.86
C TYR A 401 -2.48 53.83 -68.26
N ASN A 402 -3.07 54.15 -69.41
CA ASN A 402 -4.17 53.39 -69.97
C ASN A 402 -3.66 52.58 -71.16
N TRP A 403 -3.73 51.26 -71.06
CA TRP A 403 -3.31 50.34 -72.11
C TRP A 403 -4.43 50.12 -73.13
N PRO A 404 -4.12 49.81 -74.41
CA PRO A 404 -5.12 49.61 -75.46
C PRO A 404 -6.10 48.45 -75.22
N ASP A 405 -5.81 47.53 -74.30
CA ASP A 405 -6.62 46.36 -73.91
C ASP A 405 -7.58 46.63 -72.74
N GLY A 406 -7.59 47.86 -72.20
CA GLY A 406 -8.44 48.26 -71.07
C GLY A 406 -7.79 48.08 -69.70
N GLU A 407 -6.56 47.59 -69.62
CA GLU A 407 -5.80 47.54 -68.37
C GLU A 407 -5.37 48.96 -67.96
N GLN A 408 -5.59 49.31 -66.69
CA GLN A 408 -5.17 50.60 -66.11
C GLN A 408 -4.02 50.37 -65.14
N GLN A 409 -2.92 51.07 -65.35
CA GLN A 409 -1.75 51.03 -64.47
C GLN A 409 -1.60 52.39 -63.77
N GLN A 410 -1.56 52.37 -62.43
CA GLN A 410 -1.36 53.57 -61.62
C GLN A 410 0.12 53.72 -61.27
N ILE A 411 0.75 54.79 -61.75
CA ILE A 411 2.17 55.05 -61.57
C ILE A 411 2.39 56.29 -60.71
N HIS A 412 3.09 56.12 -59.60
CA HIS A 412 3.59 57.23 -58.76
C HIS A 412 4.98 57.65 -59.22
N ILE A 413 5.16 58.91 -59.58
CA ILE A 413 6.40 59.42 -60.18
C ILE A 413 7.05 60.46 -59.27
N VAL A 414 8.32 60.23 -58.94
CA VAL A 414 9.17 61.20 -58.24
C VAL A 414 10.34 61.59 -59.13
N LYS A 415 10.60 62.90 -59.28
CA LYS A 415 11.76 63.44 -60.01
C LYS A 415 12.53 64.43 -59.12
N SER A 416 13.86 64.26 -59.03
CA SER A 416 14.73 64.99 -58.10
C SER A 416 16.05 65.41 -58.77
N PRO A 417 16.74 66.45 -58.28
CA PRO A 417 18.09 66.80 -58.74
C PRO A 417 19.13 65.74 -58.31
N VAL A 418 20.19 65.61 -59.11
CA VAL A 418 21.40 64.83 -58.78
C VAL A 418 22.51 65.82 -58.45
N PHE A 419 23.12 65.67 -57.27
CA PHE A 419 24.20 66.54 -56.81
C PHE A 419 25.56 65.87 -56.99
N GLY A 420 26.54 66.63 -57.47
CA GLY A 420 27.95 66.24 -57.48
C GLY A 420 28.60 66.37 -56.09
N PRO A 421 29.87 65.94 -55.94
CA PRO A 421 30.63 66.05 -54.69
C PRO A 421 30.81 67.50 -54.20
N ASP A 422 30.71 68.47 -55.11
CA ASP A 422 30.78 69.91 -54.86
C ASP A 422 29.40 70.55 -54.62
N GLN A 423 28.35 69.74 -54.40
CA GLN A 423 26.95 70.14 -54.20
C GLN A 423 26.29 70.88 -55.38
N LYS A 424 26.87 70.86 -56.58
CA LYS A 424 26.20 71.39 -57.77
C LYS A 424 25.25 70.38 -58.38
N ILE A 425 24.17 70.86 -59.00
CA ILE A 425 23.24 70.01 -59.74
C ILE A 425 23.94 69.59 -61.04
N ILE A 426 24.16 68.28 -61.19
CA ILE A 426 24.83 67.66 -62.35
C ILE A 426 23.86 66.89 -63.25
N GLY A 427 22.57 66.91 -62.93
CA GLY A 427 21.53 66.23 -63.68
C GLY A 427 20.24 66.06 -62.87
N SER A 428 19.30 65.28 -63.41
CA SER A 428 18.07 64.90 -62.70
C SER A 428 17.90 63.39 -62.68
N GLN A 429 17.31 62.85 -61.64
CA GLN A 429 16.92 61.45 -61.57
C GLN A 429 15.43 61.33 -61.24
N GLY A 430 14.84 60.19 -61.55
CA GLY A 430 13.48 59.91 -61.13
C GLY A 430 13.22 58.44 -60.91
N ILE A 431 12.17 58.17 -60.16
CA ILE A 431 11.70 56.83 -59.81
C ILE A 431 10.19 56.78 -60.10
N LEU A 432 9.76 55.70 -60.76
CA LEU A 432 8.36 55.43 -61.12
C LEU A 432 7.92 54.15 -60.40
N PHE A 433 6.90 54.22 -59.55
CA PHE A 433 6.36 53.07 -58.82
C PHE A 433 5.00 52.65 -59.37
N ASP A 434 4.82 51.37 -59.70
CA ASP A 434 3.49 50.81 -59.95
C ASP A 434 2.82 50.48 -58.61
N ILE A 435 1.75 51.22 -58.27
CA ILE A 435 1.03 51.09 -57.00
C ILE A 435 -0.24 50.21 -57.11
N SER A 436 -0.45 49.56 -58.26
CA SER A 436 -1.69 48.81 -58.54
C SER A 436 -1.90 47.60 -57.61
N LYS A 437 -0.82 46.91 -57.20
CA LYS A 437 -0.87 45.78 -56.26
C LYS A 437 -1.03 46.21 -54.80
N LEU A 438 -0.49 47.36 -54.42
CA LEU A 438 -0.54 47.89 -53.04
C LEU A 438 -1.99 48.10 -52.58
N LYS A 439 -2.83 48.66 -53.46
CA LYS A 439 -4.26 48.88 -53.19
C LYS A 439 -5.06 47.59 -53.00
N LYS A 440 -4.67 46.49 -53.66
CA LYS A 440 -5.34 45.18 -53.49
C LYS A 440 -4.93 44.49 -52.19
N ALA A 441 -3.70 44.69 -51.72
CA ALA A 441 -3.21 44.13 -50.45
C ALA A 441 -3.85 44.81 -49.22
N GLU A 442 -4.13 46.12 -49.28
CA GLU A 442 -4.83 46.86 -48.22
C GLU A 442 -6.21 46.25 -47.89
N ALA A 443 -6.96 45.79 -48.90
CA ALA A 443 -8.28 45.19 -48.71
C ALA A 443 -8.23 43.80 -48.05
N ALA A 444 -7.23 42.96 -48.41
CA ALA A 444 -7.06 41.63 -47.81
C ALA A 444 -6.58 41.69 -46.35
N LEU A 445 -5.83 42.74 -45.99
CA LEU A 445 -5.37 42.98 -44.62
C LEU A 445 -6.54 43.30 -43.67
N MET A 446 -7.56 44.03 -44.14
CA MET A 446 -8.77 44.34 -43.37
C MET A 446 -9.57 43.09 -42.99
N GLU A 447 -9.70 42.11 -43.89
CA GLU A 447 -10.44 40.86 -43.64
C GLU A 447 -9.73 39.96 -42.61
N THR A 448 -8.40 39.86 -42.70
CA THR A 448 -7.58 39.07 -41.78
C THR A 448 -7.62 39.63 -40.34
N SER A 449 -7.61 40.97 -40.20
CA SER A 449 -7.72 41.64 -38.90
C SER A 449 -9.05 41.33 -38.19
N ALA A 450 -10.17 41.30 -38.94
CA ALA A 450 -11.48 41.03 -38.37
C ALA A 450 -11.63 39.60 -37.83
N LEU A 451 -10.98 38.62 -38.47
CA LEU A 451 -11.00 37.22 -38.04
C LEU A 451 -10.20 37.00 -36.74
N LEU A 452 -9.03 37.64 -36.63
CA LEU A 452 -8.19 37.57 -35.42
C LEU A 452 -8.91 38.16 -34.21
N ASP A 453 -9.55 39.32 -34.37
CA ASP A 453 -10.32 39.97 -33.30
C ASP A 453 -11.46 39.08 -32.78
N SER A 454 -12.15 38.36 -33.68
CA SER A 454 -13.23 37.45 -33.32
C SER A 454 -12.75 36.27 -32.47
N LEU A 455 -11.58 35.71 -32.79
CA LEU A 455 -10.97 34.62 -32.02
C LEU A 455 -10.59 35.06 -30.61
N LEU A 456 -9.94 36.22 -30.47
CA LEU A 456 -9.51 36.75 -29.18
C LEU A 456 -10.69 37.10 -28.28
N ARG A 457 -11.80 37.61 -28.83
CA ARG A 457 -12.99 37.94 -28.01
C ARG A 457 -13.76 36.73 -27.50
N ASN A 458 -13.84 35.66 -28.28
CA ASN A 458 -14.72 34.52 -27.98
C ASN A 458 -14.02 33.31 -27.35
N SER A 459 -12.68 33.26 -27.34
CA SER A 459 -11.96 32.15 -26.72
C SER A 459 -12.13 32.13 -25.19
N PRO A 460 -12.46 30.98 -24.58
CA PRO A 460 -12.47 30.83 -23.12
C PRO A 460 -11.05 30.69 -22.53
N ASP A 461 -10.05 30.42 -23.37
CA ASP A 461 -8.66 30.25 -22.96
C ASP A 461 -7.93 31.61 -22.89
N TYR A 462 -6.92 31.68 -22.03
CA TYR A 462 -6.10 32.86 -21.84
C TYR A 462 -5.04 32.94 -22.95
N ILE A 463 -5.36 33.67 -24.02
CA ILE A 463 -4.46 33.89 -25.15
C ILE A 463 -3.77 35.23 -24.94
N TYR A 464 -2.46 35.28 -25.10
CA TYR A 464 -1.69 36.51 -24.96
C TYR A 464 -0.52 36.57 -25.94
N PHE A 465 -0.14 37.78 -26.28
CA PHE A 465 1.03 38.13 -27.06
C PHE A 465 1.82 39.14 -26.26
N LYS A 466 3.13 38.97 -26.21
CA LYS A 466 4.05 39.83 -25.48
C LYS A 466 5.23 40.25 -26.34
N ASP A 467 5.76 41.43 -26.09
CA ASP A 467 6.97 41.93 -26.73
C ASP A 467 8.26 41.29 -26.16
N LEU A 468 9.42 41.73 -26.66
CA LEU A 468 10.74 41.29 -26.19
C LEU A 468 11.02 41.61 -24.70
N GLN A 469 10.27 42.54 -24.12
CA GLN A 469 10.36 42.90 -22.70
C GLN A 469 9.30 42.17 -21.85
N SER A 470 8.63 41.16 -22.41
CA SER A 470 7.56 40.40 -21.76
C SER A 470 6.35 41.26 -21.37
N ARG A 471 6.08 42.35 -22.11
CA ARG A 471 4.90 43.20 -21.90
C ARG A 471 3.76 42.78 -22.80
N PHE A 472 2.53 42.75 -22.28
CA PHE A 472 1.35 42.39 -23.06
C PHE A 472 1.09 43.39 -24.20
N VAL A 473 0.91 42.86 -25.42
CA VAL A 473 0.59 43.65 -26.63
C VAL A 473 -0.78 43.31 -27.22
N HIS A 474 -1.18 42.02 -27.15
CA HIS A 474 -2.53 41.56 -27.51
C HIS A 474 -2.95 40.42 -26.59
N PHE A 475 -4.26 40.22 -26.41
CA PHE A 475 -4.79 39.19 -25.51
C PHE A 475 -6.25 38.86 -25.83
N SER A 476 -6.73 37.72 -25.33
CA SER A 476 -8.16 37.36 -25.36
C SER A 476 -8.96 38.06 -24.26
N ASP A 477 -10.27 38.22 -24.46
CA ASP A 477 -11.17 38.81 -23.44
C ASP A 477 -11.20 37.98 -22.15
N ALA A 478 -10.87 36.69 -22.22
CA ALA A 478 -10.72 35.83 -21.05
C ALA A 478 -9.61 36.32 -20.09
N MET A 479 -8.56 36.96 -20.60
CA MET A 479 -7.49 37.57 -19.78
C MET A 479 -7.98 38.73 -18.93
N LEU A 480 -8.89 39.56 -19.45
CA LEU A 480 -9.49 40.66 -18.69
C LEU A 480 -10.31 40.13 -17.51
N LYS A 481 -11.06 39.05 -17.74
CA LYS A 481 -11.80 38.34 -16.68
C LYS A 481 -10.86 37.70 -15.65
N LEU A 482 -9.73 37.14 -16.10
CA LEU A 482 -8.73 36.55 -15.22
C LEU A 482 -8.16 37.58 -14.23
N PHE A 483 -7.82 38.77 -14.72
CA PHE A 483 -7.24 39.86 -13.92
C PHE A 483 -8.27 40.83 -13.33
N ASN A 484 -9.57 40.57 -13.58
CA ASN A 484 -10.68 41.40 -13.11
C ASN A 484 -10.56 42.87 -13.55
N LEU A 485 -10.13 43.07 -14.80
CA LEU A 485 -9.99 44.37 -15.46
C LEU A 485 -11.22 44.64 -16.35
N SER A 486 -11.63 45.91 -16.42
CA SER A 486 -12.76 46.34 -17.26
C SER A 486 -12.32 47.05 -18.54
N ASP A 487 -11.08 47.56 -18.57
CA ASP A 487 -10.50 48.28 -19.70
C ASP A 487 -9.26 47.53 -20.25
N PRO A 488 -9.24 47.14 -21.54
CA PRO A 488 -8.07 46.58 -22.21
C PRO A 488 -6.78 47.41 -22.05
N ALA A 489 -6.89 48.73 -21.97
CA ALA A 489 -5.72 49.62 -21.82
C ALA A 489 -4.95 49.39 -20.51
N GLU A 490 -5.59 48.82 -19.48
CA GLU A 490 -4.97 48.51 -18.19
C GLU A 490 -4.06 47.27 -18.25
N LEU A 491 -4.18 46.44 -19.29
CA LEU A 491 -3.35 45.25 -19.47
C LEU A 491 -2.19 45.48 -20.45
N ILE A 492 -2.40 46.29 -21.49
CA ILE A 492 -1.37 46.59 -22.49
C ILE A 492 -0.15 47.25 -21.83
N GLY A 493 1.06 46.80 -22.19
CA GLY A 493 2.33 47.37 -21.73
C GLY A 493 2.79 46.92 -20.33
N HIS A 494 1.92 46.22 -19.59
CA HIS A 494 2.21 45.63 -18.28
C HIS A 494 2.80 44.22 -18.41
N THR A 495 3.33 43.69 -17.32
CA THR A 495 4.00 42.39 -17.23
C THR A 495 3.28 41.46 -16.24
N ASP A 496 3.66 40.18 -16.19
CA ASP A 496 3.06 39.25 -15.21
C ASP A 496 3.31 39.68 -13.76
N PHE A 497 4.40 40.42 -13.47
CA PHE A 497 4.72 40.94 -12.12
C PHE A 497 3.65 41.89 -11.57
N ASP A 498 2.89 42.52 -12.46
CA ASP A 498 1.82 43.44 -12.08
C ASP A 498 0.60 42.68 -11.53
N PHE A 499 0.37 41.43 -11.97
CA PHE A 499 -0.87 40.68 -11.69
C PHE A 499 -0.68 39.39 -10.86
N PHE A 500 0.50 38.76 -10.90
CA PHE A 500 0.80 37.52 -10.19
C PHE A 500 1.83 37.72 -9.06
N GLU A 501 1.92 36.75 -8.16
CA GLU A 501 2.97 36.71 -7.12
C GLU A 501 4.37 36.56 -7.74
N ASP A 502 5.38 37.11 -7.06
CA ASP A 502 6.77 37.19 -7.54
C ASP A 502 7.33 35.82 -8.00
N GLU A 503 6.98 34.74 -7.31
CA GLU A 503 7.45 33.39 -7.63
C GLU A 503 6.95 32.93 -9.01
N HIS A 504 5.66 33.13 -9.30
CA HIS A 504 5.06 32.76 -10.59
C HIS A 504 5.48 33.72 -11.70
N ALA A 505 5.42 35.04 -11.44
CA ALA A 505 5.80 36.05 -12.41
C ALA A 505 7.27 35.91 -12.85
N ARG A 506 8.18 35.58 -11.92
CA ARG A 506 9.58 35.31 -12.24
C ARG A 506 9.74 34.07 -13.12
N GLY A 507 9.05 32.98 -12.79
CA GLY A 507 9.09 31.75 -13.58
C GLY A 507 8.58 31.97 -15.00
N ALA A 508 7.46 32.68 -15.14
CA ALA A 508 6.89 33.03 -16.44
C ALA A 508 7.83 33.90 -17.27
N PHE A 509 8.45 34.91 -16.66
CA PHE A 509 9.44 35.77 -17.29
C PHE A 509 10.68 35.00 -17.74
N ASP A 510 11.28 34.19 -16.87
CA ASP A 510 12.49 33.42 -17.20
C ASP A 510 12.22 32.43 -18.35
N ALA A 511 11.05 31.79 -18.36
CA ALA A 511 10.62 30.91 -19.46
C ALA A 511 10.45 31.68 -20.78
N GLU A 512 9.82 32.86 -20.75
CA GLU A 512 9.65 33.70 -21.94
C GLU A 512 10.99 34.20 -22.49
N GLN A 513 11.90 34.64 -21.61
CA GLN A 513 13.24 35.07 -22.01
C GLN A 513 14.07 33.92 -22.59
N GLU A 514 13.89 32.70 -22.09
CA GLU A 514 14.53 31.52 -22.67
C GLU A 514 13.95 31.18 -24.05
N ILE A 515 12.63 31.28 -24.25
CA ILE A 515 11.99 31.12 -25.57
C ILE A 515 12.52 32.17 -26.54
N ILE A 516 12.65 33.44 -26.13
CA ILE A 516 13.18 34.52 -26.96
C ILE A 516 14.64 34.23 -27.35
N ARG A 517 15.45 33.75 -26.41
CA ARG A 517 16.88 33.47 -26.62
C ARG A 517 17.14 32.25 -27.51
N THR A 518 16.32 31.21 -27.37
CA THR A 518 16.57 29.89 -27.99
C THR A 518 15.67 29.59 -29.18
N GLY A 519 14.52 30.27 -29.27
CA GLY A 519 13.45 29.95 -30.21
C GLY A 519 12.74 28.63 -29.95
N GLN A 520 13.04 27.94 -28.85
CA GLN A 520 12.38 26.68 -28.48
C GLN A 520 11.08 26.97 -27.72
N PRO A 521 9.94 26.35 -28.10
CA PRO A 521 8.68 26.57 -27.43
C PRO A 521 8.57 25.82 -26.10
N MET A 522 7.72 26.31 -25.21
CA MET A 522 7.26 25.60 -24.01
C MET A 522 5.89 25.01 -24.31
N LEU A 523 5.75 23.69 -24.24
CA LEU A 523 4.53 22.98 -24.60
C LEU A 523 3.93 22.30 -23.38
N ASP A 524 2.61 22.40 -23.23
CA ASP A 524 1.77 21.63 -22.29
C ASP A 524 2.30 21.62 -20.85
N MET A 525 2.86 22.74 -20.39
CA MET A 525 3.40 22.85 -19.04
C MET A 525 2.26 22.97 -18.03
N VAL A 526 2.19 22.03 -17.09
CA VAL A 526 1.24 22.10 -15.98
C VAL A 526 1.84 22.92 -14.85
N GLU A 527 1.25 24.08 -14.58
CA GLU A 527 1.72 25.03 -13.58
C GLU A 527 0.67 25.21 -12.48
N ARG A 528 1.15 25.40 -11.25
CA ARG A 528 0.30 25.78 -10.13
C ARG A 528 0.44 27.27 -9.90
N GLU A 529 -0.59 28.01 -10.28
CA GLU A 529 -0.63 29.47 -10.19
C GLU A 529 -1.19 29.89 -8.84
N ILE A 530 -0.55 30.90 -8.23
CA ILE A 530 -1.05 31.57 -7.04
C ILE A 530 -1.23 33.03 -7.41
N ARG A 531 -2.48 33.48 -7.45
CA ARG A 531 -2.83 34.87 -7.79
C ARG A 531 -2.54 35.78 -6.59
N LYS A 532 -2.35 37.09 -6.82
CA LYS A 532 -2.26 38.09 -5.73
C LYS A 532 -3.49 38.13 -4.82
N SER A 533 -4.63 37.62 -5.29
CA SER A 533 -5.84 37.42 -4.46
C SER A 533 -5.78 36.21 -3.52
N GLY A 534 -4.70 35.44 -3.54
CA GLY A 534 -4.51 34.21 -2.75
C GLY A 534 -5.18 32.96 -3.33
N ARG A 535 -5.93 33.09 -4.44
CA ARG A 535 -6.56 31.95 -5.12
C ARG A 535 -5.49 31.09 -5.80
N LYS A 536 -5.54 29.78 -5.54
CA LYS A 536 -4.69 28.77 -6.18
C LYS A 536 -5.46 28.12 -7.33
N SER A 537 -4.85 28.03 -8.49
CA SER A 537 -5.40 27.36 -9.68
C SER A 537 -4.35 26.51 -10.37
N TRP A 538 -4.79 25.51 -11.11
CA TRP A 538 -3.94 24.74 -12.01
C TRP A 538 -4.13 25.23 -13.44
N ALA A 539 -3.01 25.44 -14.12
CA ALA A 539 -2.98 25.95 -15.48
C ALA A 539 -2.20 24.98 -16.38
N LEU A 540 -2.67 24.82 -17.61
CA LEU A 540 -1.93 24.15 -18.69
C LEU A 540 -1.51 25.23 -19.68
N THR A 541 -0.21 25.50 -19.75
CA THR A 541 0.37 26.63 -20.49
C THR A 541 1.24 26.15 -21.64
N THR A 542 0.96 26.69 -22.83
CA THR A 542 1.81 26.56 -24.02
C THR A 542 2.27 27.96 -24.46
N LYS A 543 3.58 28.17 -24.59
CA LYS A 543 4.21 29.42 -25.03
C LYS A 543 5.10 29.18 -26.25
N MET A 544 4.97 30.04 -27.24
CA MET A 544 5.60 29.95 -28.55
C MET A 544 6.35 31.25 -28.88
N PRO A 545 7.46 31.20 -29.65
CA PRO A 545 8.12 32.40 -30.12
C PRO A 545 7.23 33.11 -31.16
N LEU A 546 6.99 34.40 -30.97
CA LEU A 546 6.35 35.26 -31.97
C LEU A 546 7.43 35.73 -32.94
N ARG A 547 7.21 35.53 -34.25
CA ARG A 547 8.19 35.90 -35.28
C ARG A 547 7.62 36.94 -36.23
N ASP A 548 8.47 37.83 -36.70
CA ASP A 548 8.17 38.69 -37.85
C ASP A 548 8.28 37.93 -39.19
N ASN A 549 8.01 38.65 -40.27
CA ASN A 549 8.08 38.11 -41.63
C ASN A 549 9.50 37.66 -42.04
N ASP A 550 10.54 38.14 -41.35
CA ASP A 550 11.93 37.77 -41.56
C ASP A 550 12.36 36.57 -40.70
N GLY A 551 11.40 36.00 -39.94
CA GLY A 551 11.60 34.88 -39.05
C GLY A 551 12.33 35.25 -37.76
N GLN A 552 12.59 36.53 -37.49
CA GLN A 552 13.20 36.99 -36.24
C GLN A 552 12.17 36.99 -35.13
N ILE A 553 12.61 36.61 -33.92
CA ILE A 553 11.73 36.57 -32.77
C ILE A 553 11.49 38.01 -32.29
N THR A 554 10.23 38.44 -32.30
CA THR A 554 9.78 39.78 -31.87
C THR A 554 9.10 39.77 -30.51
N GLY A 555 8.94 38.58 -29.93
CA GLY A 555 8.32 38.40 -28.63
C GLY A 555 7.86 36.96 -28.42
N THR A 556 6.82 36.78 -27.63
CA THR A 556 6.21 35.47 -27.39
C THR A 556 4.69 35.56 -27.51
N PHE A 557 4.05 34.43 -27.79
CA PHE A 557 2.62 34.29 -27.61
C PHE A 557 2.33 32.99 -26.88
N GLY A 558 1.22 32.95 -26.15
CA GLY A 558 0.88 31.77 -25.38
C GLY A 558 -0.62 31.58 -25.24
N ILE A 559 -0.99 30.35 -24.92
CA ILE A 559 -2.34 29.94 -24.57
C ILE A 559 -2.23 29.22 -23.23
N THR A 560 -2.98 29.71 -22.25
CA THR A 560 -3.09 29.10 -20.93
C THR A 560 -4.53 28.70 -20.66
N LYS A 561 -4.74 27.44 -20.28
CA LYS A 561 -6.04 26.86 -19.97
C LYS A 561 -6.14 26.54 -18.48
N ASP A 562 -7.23 26.95 -17.83
CA ASP A 562 -7.51 26.57 -16.45
C ASP A 562 -7.95 25.11 -16.39
N ILE A 563 -7.16 24.27 -15.71
CA ILE A 563 -7.42 22.83 -15.51
C ILE A 563 -7.71 22.48 -14.04
N THR A 564 -8.02 23.48 -13.21
CA THR A 564 -8.25 23.29 -11.76
C THR A 564 -9.33 22.26 -11.49
N ALA A 565 -10.49 22.38 -12.17
CA ALA A 565 -11.60 21.44 -12.02
C ALA A 565 -11.20 20.01 -12.38
N ILE A 566 -10.37 19.83 -13.41
CA ILE A 566 -9.87 18.51 -13.84
C ILE A 566 -8.99 17.91 -12.75
N LYS A 567 -8.02 18.68 -12.22
CA LYS A 567 -7.11 18.21 -11.17
C LYS A 567 -7.82 17.88 -9.86
N GLU A 568 -8.84 18.65 -9.49
CA GLU A 568 -9.68 18.36 -8.32
C GLU A 568 -10.47 17.06 -8.51
N THR A 569 -11.05 16.83 -9.69
CA THR A 569 -11.76 15.58 -9.98
C THR A 569 -10.84 14.35 -10.02
N GLU A 570 -9.62 14.48 -10.56
CA GLU A 570 -8.61 13.40 -10.54
C GLU A 570 -8.22 13.02 -9.10
N ALA A 571 -7.92 14.02 -8.27
CA ALA A 571 -7.54 13.78 -6.87
C ALA A 571 -8.67 13.13 -6.06
N GLU A 572 -9.92 13.57 -6.28
CA GLU A 572 -11.08 12.97 -5.61
C GLU A 572 -11.31 11.52 -6.08
N LEU A 573 -11.15 11.25 -7.38
CA LEU A 573 -11.27 9.91 -7.93
C LEU A 573 -10.19 8.96 -7.36
N GLU A 574 -8.93 9.39 -7.28
CA GLU A 574 -7.86 8.62 -6.65
C GLU A 574 -8.14 8.35 -5.16
N ARG A 575 -8.64 9.35 -4.44
CA ARG A 575 -9.00 9.23 -3.02
C ARG A 575 -10.09 8.18 -2.82
N VAL A 576 -11.17 8.26 -3.61
CA VAL A 576 -12.29 7.31 -3.56
C VAL A 576 -11.82 5.91 -3.97
N HIS A 577 -10.99 5.78 -5.01
CA HIS A 577 -10.45 4.50 -5.45
C HIS A 577 -9.59 3.83 -4.36
N ARG A 578 -8.71 4.60 -3.71
CA ARG A 578 -7.89 4.10 -2.59
C ARG A 578 -8.74 3.68 -1.40
N GLN A 579 -9.77 4.45 -1.07
CA GLN A 579 -10.70 4.12 0.01
C GLN A 579 -11.49 2.83 -0.30
N LEU A 580 -11.92 2.65 -1.56
CA LEU A 580 -12.59 1.43 -2.02
C LEU A 580 -11.67 0.21 -1.91
N LEU A 581 -10.41 0.32 -2.33
CA LEU A 581 -9.42 -0.75 -2.23
C LEU A 581 -9.17 -1.18 -0.78
N GLU A 582 -8.99 -0.23 0.13
CA GLU A 582 -8.75 -0.55 1.54
C GLU A 582 -10.00 -1.18 2.19
N THR A 583 -11.19 -0.70 1.85
CA THR A 583 -12.46 -1.28 2.32
C THR A 583 -12.67 -2.70 1.78
N SER A 584 -12.36 -2.93 0.50
CA SER A 584 -12.41 -4.25 -0.15
C SER A 584 -11.41 -5.22 0.50
N ARG A 585 -10.19 -4.76 0.80
CA ARG A 585 -9.17 -5.54 1.51
C ARG A 585 -9.63 -5.93 2.91
N GLN A 586 -10.20 -4.99 3.68
CA GLN A 586 -10.72 -5.26 5.02
C GLN A 586 -11.90 -6.24 5.00
N ALA A 587 -12.83 -6.09 4.04
CA ALA A 587 -13.94 -7.02 3.85
C ALA A 587 -13.45 -8.43 3.46
N GLY A 588 -12.48 -8.53 2.55
CA GLY A 588 -11.87 -9.80 2.18
C GLY A 588 -11.16 -10.50 3.35
N MET A 589 -10.42 -9.74 4.19
CA MET A 589 -9.79 -10.29 5.39
C MET A 589 -10.82 -10.76 6.44
N ALA A 590 -11.93 -10.03 6.60
CA ALA A 590 -13.01 -10.40 7.50
C ALA A 590 -13.75 -11.68 7.02
N GLU A 591 -13.95 -11.83 5.72
CA GLU A 591 -14.55 -13.03 5.12
C GLU A 591 -13.64 -14.25 5.30
N VAL A 592 -12.33 -14.11 5.08
CA VAL A 592 -11.34 -15.18 5.32
C VAL A 592 -11.35 -15.57 6.80
N ALA A 593 -11.28 -14.62 7.72
CA ALA A 593 -11.31 -14.91 9.17
C ALA A 593 -12.59 -15.65 9.59
N THR A 594 -13.75 -15.24 9.06
CA THR A 594 -15.02 -15.90 9.31
C THR A 594 -15.03 -17.33 8.79
N ASN A 595 -14.48 -17.57 7.61
CA ASN A 595 -14.38 -18.92 7.02
C ASN A 595 -13.45 -19.84 7.82
N VAL A 596 -12.33 -19.32 8.32
CA VAL A 596 -11.43 -20.08 9.19
C VAL A 596 -12.12 -20.47 10.49
N LEU A 597 -12.80 -19.51 11.13
CA LEU A 597 -13.55 -19.76 12.35
C LEU A 597 -14.63 -20.82 12.15
N HIS A 598 -15.35 -20.77 11.03
CA HIS A 598 -16.36 -21.77 10.70
C HIS A 598 -15.76 -23.17 10.50
N ASN A 599 -14.67 -23.28 9.74
CA ASN A 599 -14.04 -24.58 9.47
C ASN A 599 -13.38 -25.18 10.72
N VAL A 600 -12.66 -24.37 11.50
CA VAL A 600 -12.08 -24.80 12.78
C VAL A 600 -13.19 -25.16 13.78
N GLY A 601 -14.27 -24.38 13.82
CA GLY A 601 -15.44 -24.66 14.67
C GLY A 601 -16.07 -26.03 14.38
N ASN A 602 -16.19 -26.40 13.10
CA ASN A 602 -16.72 -27.71 12.70
C ASN A 602 -15.82 -28.86 13.17
N VAL A 603 -14.50 -28.75 12.98
CA VAL A 603 -13.56 -29.80 13.41
C VAL A 603 -13.47 -29.87 14.94
N LEU A 604 -13.54 -28.74 15.64
CA LEU A 604 -13.60 -28.68 17.11
C LEU A 604 -14.79 -29.44 17.69
N ASN A 605 -15.94 -29.41 17.00
CA ASN A 605 -17.10 -30.18 17.44
C ASN A 605 -16.82 -31.68 17.40
N SER A 606 -16.19 -32.18 16.33
CA SER A 606 -15.76 -33.57 16.22
C SER A 606 -14.73 -33.95 17.29
N VAL A 607 -13.76 -33.06 17.57
CA VAL A 607 -12.78 -33.24 18.66
C VAL A 607 -13.49 -33.37 20.02
N ASN A 608 -14.45 -32.50 20.31
CA ASN A 608 -15.21 -32.54 21.56
C ASN A 608 -16.02 -33.84 21.70
N ILE A 609 -16.65 -34.31 20.62
CA ILE A 609 -17.41 -35.57 20.62
C ILE A 609 -16.47 -36.75 20.90
N SER A 610 -15.35 -36.88 20.17
CA SER A 610 -14.38 -37.96 20.42
C SER A 610 -13.81 -37.90 21.85
N CYS A 611 -13.53 -36.71 22.37
CA CYS A 611 -13.11 -36.55 23.78
C CYS A 611 -14.19 -37.04 24.76
N ALA A 612 -15.46 -36.72 24.52
CA ALA A 612 -16.57 -37.16 25.36
C ALA A 612 -16.77 -38.68 25.30
N VAL A 613 -16.67 -39.29 24.12
CA VAL A 613 -16.77 -40.75 23.91
C VAL A 613 -15.63 -41.47 24.63
N VAL A 614 -14.38 -41.03 24.46
CA VAL A 614 -13.23 -41.59 25.18
C VAL A 614 -13.41 -41.46 26.69
N ALA A 615 -13.84 -40.28 27.17
CA ALA A 615 -14.06 -40.05 28.60
C ALA A 615 -15.17 -40.94 29.19
N ASP A 616 -16.26 -41.18 28.45
CA ASP A 616 -17.33 -42.08 28.86
C ASP A 616 -16.88 -43.54 28.86
N ARG A 617 -16.11 -43.97 27.85
CA ARG A 617 -15.59 -45.35 27.75
C ARG A 617 -14.61 -45.68 28.86
N VAL A 618 -13.68 -44.76 29.14
CA VAL A 618 -12.75 -44.90 30.28
C VAL A 618 -13.52 -44.94 31.60
N ARG A 619 -14.58 -44.14 31.77
CA ARG A 619 -15.42 -44.16 32.98
C ARG A 619 -16.15 -45.49 33.19
N LYS A 620 -16.59 -46.12 32.10
CA LYS A 620 -17.32 -47.40 32.11
C LYS A 620 -16.42 -48.63 32.09
N SER A 621 -15.11 -48.45 31.92
CA SER A 621 -14.15 -49.55 31.75
C SER A 621 -14.17 -50.55 32.90
N HIS A 622 -14.04 -51.82 32.55
CA HIS A 622 -14.00 -52.92 33.51
C HIS A 622 -12.61 -53.14 34.16
N VAL A 623 -11.65 -52.23 33.99
CA VAL A 623 -10.31 -52.31 34.62
C VAL A 623 -10.38 -52.55 36.13
N SER A 624 -11.36 -51.95 36.83
CA SER A 624 -11.55 -52.16 38.28
C SER A 624 -11.85 -53.63 38.64
N SER A 625 -12.44 -54.40 37.72
CA SER A 625 -12.69 -55.83 37.90
C SER A 625 -11.42 -56.67 37.89
N VAL A 626 -10.35 -56.21 37.21
CA VAL A 626 -9.03 -56.84 37.26
C VAL A 626 -8.46 -56.72 38.67
N GLY A 627 -8.55 -55.54 39.27
CA GLY A 627 -8.14 -55.30 40.66
C GLY A 627 -8.89 -56.19 41.65
N LYS A 628 -10.22 -56.32 41.50
CA LYS A 628 -11.03 -57.24 42.32
C LYS A 628 -10.59 -58.69 42.18
N THR A 629 -10.23 -59.12 40.97
CA THR A 629 -9.77 -60.47 40.70
C THR A 629 -8.39 -60.73 41.30
N ALA A 630 -7.48 -59.75 41.23
CA ALA A 630 -6.16 -59.82 41.86
C ALA A 630 -6.27 -59.94 43.39
N VAL A 631 -7.15 -59.14 44.02
CA VAL A 631 -7.43 -59.24 45.46
C VAL A 631 -8.00 -60.61 45.83
N LEU A 632 -8.91 -61.16 45.02
CA LEU A 632 -9.49 -62.49 45.28
C LEU A 632 -8.43 -63.60 45.19
N LEU A 633 -7.51 -63.50 44.22
CA LEU A 633 -6.38 -64.44 44.09
C LEU A 633 -5.39 -64.33 45.25
N ASP A 634 -5.12 -63.11 45.73
CA ASP A 634 -4.22 -62.85 46.86
C ASP A 634 -4.79 -63.40 48.18
N GLN A 635 -6.09 -63.23 48.40
CA GLN A 635 -6.82 -63.80 49.55
C GLN A 635 -6.73 -65.33 49.61
N HIS A 636 -6.71 -66.00 48.45
CA HIS A 636 -6.58 -67.44 48.31
C HIS A 636 -5.17 -67.91 47.94
N SER A 637 -4.14 -67.08 48.17
CA SER A 637 -2.76 -67.40 47.80
C SER A 637 -2.20 -68.67 48.47
N HIS A 638 -2.68 -68.99 49.68
CA HIS A 638 -2.24 -70.12 50.49
C HIS A 638 -3.00 -71.43 50.20
N ASP A 639 -4.17 -71.36 49.56
CA ASP A 639 -5.04 -72.50 49.25
C ASP A 639 -5.54 -72.54 47.80
N LEU A 640 -4.83 -71.85 46.89
CA LEU A 640 -5.27 -71.55 45.53
C LEU A 640 -5.71 -72.79 44.72
N ALA A 641 -5.00 -73.90 44.85
CA ALA A 641 -5.34 -75.15 44.16
C ALA A 641 -6.69 -75.72 44.62
N ALA A 642 -6.99 -75.64 45.92
CA ALA A 642 -8.26 -76.07 46.48
C ALA A 642 -9.39 -75.09 46.12
N PHE A 643 -9.11 -73.79 46.11
CA PHE A 643 -10.07 -72.77 45.69
C PHE A 643 -10.48 -72.93 44.22
N LEU A 644 -9.53 -73.07 43.30
CA LEU A 644 -9.82 -73.21 41.86
C LEU A 644 -10.55 -74.52 41.49
N THR A 645 -10.39 -75.58 42.29
CA THR A 645 -10.97 -76.91 42.01
C THR A 645 -12.20 -77.24 42.84
N GLY A 646 -12.30 -76.72 44.07
CA GLY A 646 -13.35 -77.02 45.04
C GLY A 646 -14.42 -75.94 45.15
N ASP A 647 -14.03 -74.66 45.09
CA ASP A 647 -14.95 -73.53 45.32
C ASP A 647 -15.74 -73.14 44.06
N PRO A 648 -17.08 -72.94 44.14
CA PRO A 648 -17.91 -72.55 43.00
C PRO A 648 -17.50 -71.22 42.33
N THR A 649 -16.92 -70.30 43.10
CA THR A 649 -16.41 -69.00 42.63
C THR A 649 -15.04 -69.17 41.99
N GLY A 650 -14.15 -69.94 42.64
CA GLY A 650 -12.82 -70.26 42.13
C GLY A 650 -12.86 -70.98 40.77
N ARG A 651 -13.78 -71.92 40.57
CA ARG A 651 -13.98 -72.62 39.27
C ARG A 651 -14.37 -71.69 38.12
N LYS A 652 -15.09 -70.60 38.40
CA LYS A 652 -15.54 -69.64 37.37
C LYS A 652 -14.47 -68.59 37.05
N LEU A 653 -13.48 -68.44 37.91
CA LEU A 653 -12.47 -67.39 37.81
C LEU A 653 -11.64 -67.44 36.52
N PRO A 654 -11.15 -68.62 36.03
CA PRO A 654 -10.40 -68.67 34.78
C PRO A 654 -11.25 -68.26 33.56
N ILE A 655 -12.52 -68.66 33.53
CA ILE A 655 -13.46 -68.30 32.47
C ILE A 655 -13.79 -66.80 32.52
N TYR A 656 -13.98 -66.26 33.73
CA TYR A 656 -14.21 -64.83 33.95
C TYR A 656 -13.01 -64.00 33.53
N LEU A 657 -11.80 -64.40 33.90
CA LEU A 657 -10.55 -63.75 33.48
C LEU A 657 -10.39 -63.76 31.95
N GLY A 658 -10.72 -64.87 31.28
CA GLY A 658 -10.71 -64.94 29.82
C GLY A 658 -11.70 -63.97 29.17
N ARG A 659 -12.92 -63.85 29.70
CA ARG A 659 -13.91 -62.88 29.21
C ARG A 659 -13.52 -61.43 29.50
N LEU A 660 -13.02 -61.18 30.70
CA LEU A 660 -12.58 -59.85 31.13
C LEU A 660 -11.40 -59.38 30.29
N ALA A 661 -10.43 -60.26 30.01
CA ALA A 661 -9.32 -59.97 29.12
C ALA A 661 -9.80 -59.61 27.70
N GLY A 662 -10.76 -60.36 27.15
CA GLY A 662 -11.37 -60.04 25.85
C GLY A 662 -12.07 -58.68 25.85
N GLN A 663 -12.91 -58.41 26.85
CA GLN A 663 -13.60 -57.12 26.98
C GLN A 663 -12.64 -55.94 27.10
N LEU A 664 -11.55 -56.09 27.86
CA LEU A 664 -10.54 -55.04 28.02
C LEU A 664 -9.74 -54.80 26.75
N ASP A 665 -9.50 -55.84 25.95
CA ASP A 665 -8.81 -55.69 24.66
C ASP A 665 -9.71 -55.00 23.63
N ASP A 666 -11.01 -55.33 23.59
CA ASP A 666 -12.00 -54.63 22.77
C ASP A 666 -12.12 -53.15 23.19
N GLU A 667 -12.26 -52.87 24.50
CA GLU A 667 -12.29 -51.50 25.04
C GLU A 667 -11.04 -50.71 24.64
N ARG A 668 -9.85 -51.34 24.75
CA ARG A 668 -8.58 -50.72 24.36
C ARG A 668 -8.54 -50.42 22.87
N ALA A 669 -8.97 -51.35 22.03
CA ALA A 669 -8.98 -51.17 20.58
C ALA A 669 -9.89 -50.01 20.15
N GLU A 670 -11.10 -49.92 20.72
CA GLU A 670 -12.03 -48.83 20.45
C GLU A 670 -11.50 -47.47 20.92
N VAL A 671 -10.91 -47.39 22.12
CA VAL A 671 -10.32 -46.14 22.64
C VAL A 671 -9.13 -45.70 21.78
N LEU A 672 -8.28 -46.63 21.33
CA LEU A 672 -7.17 -46.32 20.44
C LEU A 672 -7.66 -45.79 19.08
N GLN A 673 -8.74 -46.37 18.54
CA GLN A 673 -9.34 -45.91 17.29
C GLN A 673 -9.89 -44.48 17.42
N GLU A 674 -10.60 -44.17 18.51
CA GLU A 674 -11.08 -42.80 18.77
C GLU A 674 -9.93 -41.80 19.00
N LEU A 675 -8.86 -42.20 19.69
CA LEU A 675 -7.69 -41.34 19.87
C LEU A 675 -6.94 -41.07 18.55
N GLN A 676 -6.91 -42.04 17.63
CA GLN A 676 -6.37 -41.83 16.28
C GLN A 676 -7.22 -40.84 15.49
N LEU A 677 -8.55 -40.95 15.57
CA LEU A 677 -9.46 -40.00 14.94
C LEU A 677 -9.29 -38.59 15.52
N LEU A 678 -9.18 -38.48 16.85
CA LEU A 678 -8.90 -37.23 17.56
C LEU A 678 -7.58 -36.60 17.07
N ALA A 679 -6.51 -37.37 17.00
CA ALA A 679 -5.20 -36.90 16.52
C ALA A 679 -5.29 -36.39 15.07
N LYS A 680 -5.96 -37.13 14.19
CA LYS A 680 -6.19 -36.72 12.80
C LYS A 680 -6.96 -35.40 12.70
N ASN A 681 -7.98 -35.21 13.53
CA ASN A 681 -8.75 -33.95 13.58
C ASN A 681 -7.90 -32.77 14.09
N ILE A 682 -7.01 -33.00 15.06
CA ILE A 682 -6.09 -31.97 15.56
C ILE A 682 -5.06 -31.59 14.49
N ASP A 683 -4.50 -32.57 13.78
CA ASP A 683 -3.59 -32.31 12.64
C ASP A 683 -4.32 -31.51 11.55
N HIS A 684 -5.58 -31.84 11.26
CA HIS A 684 -6.38 -31.06 10.31
C HIS A 684 -6.56 -29.60 10.78
N ILE A 685 -6.86 -29.35 12.07
CA ILE A 685 -6.93 -27.97 12.61
C ILE A 685 -5.57 -27.26 12.44
N LYS A 686 -4.47 -27.96 12.74
CA LYS A 686 -3.13 -27.41 12.61
C LYS A 686 -2.83 -27.02 11.17
N ASP A 687 -3.21 -27.85 10.20
CA ASP A 687 -3.02 -27.56 8.77
C ASP A 687 -3.86 -26.36 8.31
N ILE A 688 -5.13 -26.28 8.75
CA ILE A 688 -6.00 -25.12 8.49
C ILE A 688 -5.38 -23.84 9.05
N VAL A 689 -4.90 -23.86 10.30
CA VAL A 689 -4.30 -22.70 10.96
C VAL A 689 -2.95 -22.33 10.33
N ALA A 690 -2.10 -23.31 10.02
CA ALA A 690 -0.78 -23.09 9.43
C ALA A 690 -0.88 -22.52 8.02
N MET A 691 -1.79 -23.05 7.19
CA MET A 691 -2.08 -22.48 5.87
C MET A 691 -2.50 -21.01 6.01
N GLN A 692 -3.40 -20.68 6.93
CA GLN A 692 -3.88 -19.32 7.15
C GLN A 692 -2.81 -18.35 7.69
N GLN A 693 -1.95 -18.81 8.60
CA GLN A 693 -0.84 -18.01 9.10
C GLN A 693 0.22 -17.75 8.03
N ASN A 694 0.44 -18.70 7.12
CA ASN A 694 1.29 -18.49 5.95
C ASN A 694 0.66 -17.50 4.96
N TYR A 695 -0.67 -17.52 4.80
CA TYR A 695 -1.38 -16.56 3.93
C TYR A 695 -1.43 -15.13 4.46
N ALA A 696 -1.42 -14.93 5.78
CA ALA A 696 -1.44 -13.59 6.39
C ALA A 696 -0.07 -12.87 6.38
N LYS A 697 1.03 -13.58 6.15
CA LYS A 697 2.40 -13.05 6.34
C LYS A 697 2.98 -12.34 5.12
N VAL A 698 2.54 -12.64 3.89
CA VAL A 698 3.13 -12.05 2.67
C VAL A 698 2.05 -11.90 1.59
N SER A 699 1.36 -10.76 1.57
CA SER A 699 0.44 -10.40 0.48
C SER A 699 1.19 -9.60 -0.58
N GLY A 700 1.15 -10.04 -1.84
CA GLY A 700 1.64 -9.27 -3.01
C GLY A 700 2.94 -9.72 -3.67
N LEU A 701 3.53 -10.88 -3.29
CA LEU A 701 4.64 -11.46 -4.06
C LEU A 701 4.13 -12.50 -5.07
N THR A 702 4.54 -12.34 -6.32
CA THR A 702 4.37 -13.34 -7.37
C THR A 702 5.39 -14.45 -7.17
N GLU A 703 4.93 -15.71 -7.07
CA GLU A 703 5.79 -16.88 -6.89
C GLU A 703 5.61 -17.85 -8.06
N THR A 704 6.70 -18.46 -8.52
CA THR A 704 6.65 -19.49 -9.56
C THR A 704 6.21 -20.82 -8.97
N VAL A 705 5.02 -21.30 -9.35
CA VAL A 705 4.46 -22.55 -8.84
C VAL A 705 3.69 -23.35 -9.88
N GLN A 706 3.49 -24.62 -9.57
CA GLN A 706 2.57 -25.48 -10.32
C GLN A 706 1.13 -25.14 -9.95
N VAL A 707 0.35 -24.70 -10.93
CA VAL A 707 -1.06 -24.31 -10.75
C VAL A 707 -1.91 -25.48 -10.26
N SER A 708 -1.62 -26.70 -10.73
CA SER A 708 -2.29 -27.93 -10.28
C SER A 708 -2.19 -28.13 -8.77
N ASP A 709 -1.05 -27.78 -8.18
CA ASP A 709 -0.81 -27.97 -6.74
C ASP A 709 -1.68 -27.01 -5.92
N LEU A 710 -1.80 -25.76 -6.37
CA LEU A 710 -2.70 -24.77 -5.74
C LEU A 710 -4.17 -25.16 -5.87
N VAL A 711 -4.57 -25.75 -6.99
CA VAL A 711 -5.92 -26.27 -7.18
C VAL A 711 -6.18 -27.45 -6.23
N GLU A 712 -5.23 -28.36 -6.06
CA GLU A 712 -5.34 -29.45 -5.08
C GLU A 712 -5.40 -28.94 -3.63
N ASP A 713 -4.59 -27.95 -3.28
CA ASP A 713 -4.66 -27.33 -1.95
C ASP A 713 -6.04 -26.74 -1.66
N SER A 714 -6.66 -26.09 -2.65
CA SER A 714 -8.03 -25.56 -2.53
C SER A 714 -9.10 -26.66 -2.38
N LEU A 715 -8.91 -27.81 -3.02
CA LEU A 715 -9.78 -28.98 -2.88
C LEU A 715 -9.63 -29.62 -1.49
N ARG A 716 -8.40 -29.78 -0.99
CA ARG A 716 -8.12 -30.29 0.36
C ARG A 716 -8.78 -29.45 1.44
N MET A 717 -8.73 -28.11 1.32
CA MET A 717 -9.41 -27.22 2.27
C MET A 717 -10.93 -27.39 2.32
N ASN A 718 -11.54 -27.98 1.29
CA ASN A 718 -12.98 -28.21 1.20
C ASN A 718 -13.35 -29.69 1.32
N GLU A 719 -12.38 -30.59 1.56
CA GLU A 719 -12.56 -32.05 1.48
C GLU A 719 -13.64 -32.56 2.44
N ASP A 720 -13.56 -32.21 3.72
CA ASP A 720 -14.56 -32.60 4.73
C ASP A 720 -15.97 -32.12 4.36
N THR A 721 -16.08 -30.91 3.83
CA THR A 721 -17.38 -30.33 3.48
C THR A 721 -17.98 -31.00 2.25
N LEU A 722 -17.15 -31.32 1.25
CA LEU A 722 -17.54 -32.04 0.04
C LEU A 722 -17.95 -33.49 0.36
N ALA A 723 -17.18 -34.17 1.22
CA ALA A 723 -17.45 -35.53 1.66
C ALA A 723 -18.75 -35.64 2.48
N ASN A 724 -18.96 -34.73 3.44
CA ASN A 724 -20.17 -34.69 4.26
C ASN A 724 -21.46 -34.51 3.44
N HIS A 725 -21.37 -33.90 2.26
CA HIS A 725 -22.51 -33.66 1.37
C HIS A 725 -22.60 -34.67 0.21
N ALA A 726 -21.74 -35.70 0.20
CA ALA A 726 -21.63 -36.73 -0.83
C ALA A 726 -21.44 -36.16 -2.24
N VAL A 727 -20.55 -35.17 -2.38
CA VAL A 727 -20.19 -34.57 -3.68
C VAL A 727 -18.99 -35.30 -4.28
N GLU A 728 -19.17 -35.87 -5.47
CA GLU A 728 -18.09 -36.49 -6.24
C GLU A 728 -17.23 -35.41 -6.93
N VAL A 729 -15.91 -35.44 -6.72
CA VAL A 729 -14.96 -34.52 -7.36
C VAL A 729 -14.19 -35.24 -8.46
N VAL A 730 -14.35 -34.78 -9.70
CA VAL A 730 -13.62 -35.26 -10.88
C VAL A 730 -12.52 -34.27 -11.23
N ARG A 731 -11.30 -34.77 -11.49
CA ARG A 731 -10.10 -33.97 -11.75
C ARG A 731 -9.62 -34.20 -13.17
N GLU A 732 -9.46 -33.13 -13.93
CA GLU A 732 -9.02 -33.16 -15.33
C GLU A 732 -7.82 -32.23 -15.52
N TYR A 733 -6.64 -32.69 -15.12
CA TYR A 733 -5.42 -31.87 -15.17
C TYR A 733 -4.55 -32.22 -16.37
N THR A 734 -4.11 -31.19 -17.07
CA THR A 734 -3.02 -31.28 -18.04
C THR A 734 -1.74 -30.79 -17.37
N THR A 735 -0.62 -31.49 -17.58
CA THR A 735 0.68 -31.07 -17.05
C THR A 735 1.11 -29.75 -17.68
N LEU A 736 1.35 -28.73 -16.85
CA LEU A 736 1.81 -27.41 -17.24
C LEU A 736 3.18 -27.11 -16.61
N PRO A 737 3.99 -26.23 -17.21
CA PRO A 737 5.19 -25.72 -16.55
C PRO A 737 4.82 -24.81 -15.37
N PRO A 738 5.68 -24.71 -14.33
CA PRO A 738 5.48 -23.75 -13.24
C PRO A 738 5.40 -22.33 -13.78
N MET A 739 4.43 -21.55 -13.30
CA MET A 739 4.22 -20.17 -13.73
C MET A 739 4.21 -19.20 -12.54
N PRO A 740 4.66 -17.95 -12.75
CA PRO A 740 4.57 -16.91 -11.74
C PRO A 740 3.10 -16.54 -11.49
N VAL A 741 2.63 -16.72 -10.25
CA VAL A 741 1.27 -16.34 -9.83
C VAL A 741 1.28 -15.78 -8.41
N GLU A 742 0.37 -14.84 -8.13
CA GLU A 742 0.07 -14.44 -6.76
C GLU A 742 -0.75 -15.55 -6.09
N LYS A 743 -0.07 -16.48 -5.41
CA LYS A 743 -0.66 -17.66 -4.75
C LYS A 743 -1.93 -17.34 -3.97
N HIS A 744 -1.90 -16.24 -3.22
CA HIS A 744 -3.01 -15.82 -2.36
C HIS A 744 -4.29 -15.57 -3.15
N LYS A 745 -4.20 -14.80 -4.24
CA LYS A 745 -5.35 -14.44 -5.09
C LYS A 745 -5.92 -15.66 -5.79
N LEU A 746 -5.05 -16.51 -6.33
CA LEU A 746 -5.50 -17.74 -6.99
C LEU A 746 -6.21 -18.69 -6.01
N LEU A 747 -5.63 -18.96 -4.84
CA LEU A 747 -6.27 -19.81 -3.83
C LEU A 747 -7.62 -19.24 -3.36
N GLN A 748 -7.71 -17.93 -3.13
CA GLN A 748 -8.96 -17.28 -2.73
C GLN A 748 -10.06 -17.47 -3.78
N ILE A 749 -9.73 -17.30 -5.06
CA ILE A 749 -10.67 -17.55 -6.17
C ILE A 749 -11.12 -19.01 -6.14
N MET A 750 -10.18 -19.95 -6.07
CA MET A 750 -10.49 -21.38 -6.13
C MET A 750 -11.36 -21.86 -4.97
N ILE A 751 -11.05 -21.47 -3.72
CA ILE A 751 -11.84 -21.82 -2.53
C ILE A 751 -13.28 -21.33 -2.69
N ASN A 752 -13.46 -20.10 -3.17
CA ASN A 752 -14.78 -19.52 -3.37
C ASN A 752 -15.57 -20.23 -4.49
N LEU A 753 -14.92 -20.56 -5.61
CA LEU A 753 -15.56 -21.29 -6.71
C LEU A 753 -16.01 -22.70 -6.26
N ILE A 754 -15.14 -23.45 -5.56
CA ILE A 754 -15.45 -24.80 -5.07
C ILE A 754 -16.60 -24.76 -4.07
N ARG A 755 -16.62 -23.78 -3.15
CA ARG A 755 -17.72 -23.60 -2.20
C ARG A 755 -19.04 -23.31 -2.91
N ASN A 756 -19.03 -22.38 -3.88
CA ASN A 756 -20.24 -22.03 -4.63
C ASN A 756 -20.78 -23.21 -5.45
N ALA A 757 -19.87 -23.97 -6.08
CA ALA A 757 -20.20 -25.21 -6.78
C ALA A 757 -20.84 -26.25 -5.85
N LYS A 758 -20.28 -26.44 -4.65
CA LYS A 758 -20.84 -27.33 -3.63
C LYS A 758 -22.23 -26.88 -3.17
N ASP A 759 -22.40 -25.60 -2.84
CA ASP A 759 -23.70 -25.05 -2.43
C ASP A 759 -24.75 -25.30 -3.53
N ALA A 760 -24.41 -24.99 -4.79
CA ALA A 760 -25.30 -25.20 -5.92
C ALA A 760 -25.69 -26.67 -6.11
N CYS A 761 -24.76 -27.61 -5.89
CA CYS A 761 -25.02 -29.05 -5.90
C CYS A 761 -25.94 -29.51 -4.77
N VAL A 762 -25.79 -28.93 -3.57
CA VAL A 762 -26.63 -29.24 -2.41
C VAL A 762 -28.05 -28.72 -2.61
N ASP A 763 -28.18 -27.46 -3.05
CA ASP A 763 -29.46 -26.81 -3.29
C ASP A 763 -30.26 -27.47 -4.42
N ALA A 764 -29.58 -28.10 -5.37
CA ALA A 764 -30.23 -28.85 -6.45
C ALA A 764 -30.96 -30.11 -5.97
N GLY A 765 -30.68 -30.59 -4.75
CA GLY A 765 -31.32 -31.78 -4.18
C GLY A 765 -31.06 -33.08 -4.95
N ARG A 766 -30.06 -33.10 -5.83
CA ARG A 766 -29.75 -34.26 -6.69
C ARG A 766 -29.10 -35.38 -5.88
N LYS A 767 -29.42 -36.64 -6.24
CA LYS A 767 -28.77 -37.83 -5.67
C LYS A 767 -27.31 -37.97 -6.11
N SER A 768 -27.00 -37.62 -7.36
CA SER A 768 -25.64 -37.58 -7.89
C SER A 768 -25.19 -36.13 -7.97
N LYS A 769 -24.35 -35.72 -7.02
CA LYS A 769 -23.73 -34.39 -6.95
C LYS A 769 -22.31 -34.51 -7.44
N ARG A 770 -21.93 -33.69 -8.42
CA ARG A 770 -20.63 -33.76 -9.07
C ARG A 770 -20.06 -32.38 -9.31
N ILE A 771 -18.78 -32.23 -8.99
CA ILE A 771 -17.95 -31.09 -9.36
C ILE A 771 -16.81 -31.59 -10.23
N VAL A 772 -16.57 -30.95 -11.36
CA VAL A 772 -15.43 -31.23 -12.25
C VAL A 772 -14.49 -30.04 -12.19
N VAL A 773 -13.22 -30.27 -11.85
CA VAL A 773 -12.18 -29.25 -11.85
C VAL A 773 -11.17 -29.60 -12.94
N SER A 774 -11.00 -28.70 -13.91
CA SER A 774 -10.08 -28.89 -15.02
C SER A 774 -9.01 -27.81 -15.06
N VAL A 775 -7.79 -28.21 -15.43
CA VAL A 775 -6.64 -27.31 -15.65
C VAL A 775 -6.08 -27.63 -17.02
N THR A 776 -6.18 -26.69 -17.94
CA THR A 776 -5.85 -26.89 -19.36
C THR A 776 -5.03 -25.71 -19.91
N PRO A 777 -4.08 -25.96 -20.84
CA PRO A 777 -3.39 -24.89 -21.55
C PRO A 777 -4.33 -24.20 -22.56
N GLY A 778 -4.26 -22.87 -22.59
CA GLY A 778 -4.72 -22.04 -23.71
C GLY A 778 -3.53 -21.50 -24.53
N PRO A 779 -3.78 -20.70 -25.58
CA PRO A 779 -2.73 -20.18 -26.46
C PRO A 779 -1.66 -19.37 -25.72
N ASP A 780 -2.08 -18.42 -24.86
CA ASP A 780 -1.21 -17.53 -24.07
C ASP A 780 -1.65 -17.46 -22.59
N CYS A 781 -2.45 -18.43 -22.13
CA CYS A 781 -2.99 -18.46 -20.79
C CYS A 781 -3.16 -19.88 -20.26
N VAL A 782 -3.25 -20.03 -18.94
CA VAL A 782 -3.74 -21.23 -18.26
C VAL A 782 -5.22 -21.04 -17.97
N ARG A 783 -6.01 -22.05 -18.34
CA ARG A 783 -7.45 -22.08 -18.07
C ARG A 783 -7.76 -23.07 -16.95
N ILE A 784 -8.37 -22.57 -15.89
CA ILE A 784 -8.87 -23.36 -14.77
C ILE A 784 -10.40 -23.27 -14.79
N ALA A 785 -11.10 -24.40 -14.92
CA ALA A 785 -12.55 -24.40 -14.92
C ALA A 785 -13.10 -25.26 -13.77
N VAL A 786 -14.15 -24.75 -13.12
CA VAL A 786 -14.92 -25.46 -12.09
C VAL A 786 -16.34 -25.57 -12.59
N PHE A 787 -16.75 -26.79 -12.92
CA PHE A 787 -18.11 -27.13 -13.31
C PHE A 787 -18.84 -27.80 -12.16
N ASP A 788 -20.08 -27.39 -11.91
CA ASP A 788 -21.01 -28.05 -10.99
C ASP A 788 -22.23 -28.57 -11.75
N ASN A 789 -22.81 -29.68 -11.29
CA ASN A 789 -24.10 -30.17 -11.79
C ASN A 789 -25.29 -29.69 -10.92
N GLY A 790 -25.19 -28.51 -10.32
CA GLY A 790 -26.14 -27.95 -9.38
C GLY A 790 -27.35 -27.25 -10.01
N VAL A 791 -27.90 -26.26 -9.29
CA VAL A 791 -29.13 -25.53 -9.65
C VAL A 791 -29.00 -24.71 -10.94
N GLY A 792 -27.79 -24.42 -11.40
CA GLY A 792 -27.55 -23.54 -12.55
C GLY A 792 -27.94 -22.07 -12.30
N ILE A 793 -27.77 -21.23 -13.32
CA ILE A 793 -27.94 -19.78 -13.21
C ILE A 793 -29.01 -19.31 -14.20
N ALA A 794 -29.99 -18.52 -13.73
CA ALA A 794 -30.98 -17.90 -14.60
C ALA A 794 -30.31 -16.90 -15.57
N ARG A 795 -30.76 -16.86 -16.83
CA ARG A 795 -30.14 -16.07 -17.90
C ARG A 795 -30.03 -14.57 -17.57
N GLU A 796 -31.00 -14.05 -16.83
CA GLU A 796 -31.06 -12.66 -16.36
C GLU A 796 -29.96 -12.31 -15.35
N ASN A 797 -29.46 -13.31 -14.62
CA ASN A 797 -28.46 -13.12 -13.56
C ASN A 797 -27.02 -13.23 -14.08
N LEU A 798 -26.79 -13.81 -15.27
CA LEU A 798 -25.44 -14.01 -15.82
C LEU A 798 -24.66 -12.70 -16.00
N THR A 799 -25.34 -11.60 -16.33
CA THR A 799 -24.70 -10.27 -16.50
C THR A 799 -24.44 -9.57 -15.16
N ARG A 800 -25.13 -9.97 -14.09
CA ARG A 800 -25.09 -9.32 -12.77
C ARG A 800 -24.30 -10.12 -11.72
N ILE A 801 -23.96 -11.36 -11.99
CA ILE A 801 -23.38 -12.28 -11.00
C ILE A 801 -22.00 -11.84 -10.46
N PHE A 802 -21.26 -11.02 -11.21
CA PHE A 802 -20.00 -10.41 -10.78
C PHE A 802 -20.18 -8.97 -10.23
N ALA A 803 -21.41 -8.46 -10.17
CA ALA A 803 -21.68 -7.15 -9.61
C ALA A 803 -21.49 -7.17 -8.08
N HIS A 804 -20.95 -6.07 -7.56
CA HIS A 804 -20.66 -5.93 -6.14
C HIS A 804 -21.93 -6.08 -5.29
N GLY A 805 -21.93 -7.05 -4.35
CA GLY A 805 -23.04 -7.31 -3.44
C GLY A 805 -24.22 -8.08 -4.04
N PHE A 806 -24.09 -8.61 -5.27
CA PHE A 806 -25.14 -9.40 -5.90
C PHE A 806 -25.14 -10.85 -5.38
N THR A 807 -26.28 -11.30 -4.89
CA THR A 807 -26.49 -12.67 -4.37
C THR A 807 -27.92 -13.12 -4.61
N THR A 808 -28.10 -14.41 -4.88
CA THR A 808 -29.42 -15.06 -4.94
C THR A 808 -29.68 -15.95 -3.71
N LYS A 809 -28.73 -16.04 -2.79
CA LYS A 809 -28.82 -16.84 -1.56
C LYS A 809 -29.31 -15.99 -0.40
N VAL A 810 -30.19 -16.56 0.45
CA VAL A 810 -30.82 -15.87 1.59
C VAL A 810 -29.77 -15.36 2.60
N ASP A 811 -28.70 -16.12 2.83
CA ASP A 811 -27.60 -15.76 3.74
C ASP A 811 -26.30 -15.38 2.99
N GLY A 812 -26.36 -15.18 1.67
CA GLY A 812 -25.18 -14.85 0.86
C GLY A 812 -24.93 -13.36 0.80
N HIS A 813 -23.70 -12.91 1.00
CA HIS A 813 -23.36 -11.48 0.94
C HIS A 813 -23.04 -10.95 -0.47
N GLY A 814 -22.81 -11.84 -1.45
CA GLY A 814 -22.56 -11.44 -2.84
C GLY A 814 -21.18 -10.81 -3.11
N PHE A 815 -20.24 -10.90 -2.17
CA PHE A 815 -18.90 -10.34 -2.32
C PHE A 815 -17.89 -11.32 -2.95
N GLY A 816 -17.98 -12.61 -2.65
CA GLY A 816 -16.97 -13.58 -3.07
C GLY A 816 -16.68 -13.60 -4.58
N LEU A 817 -17.71 -13.68 -5.43
CA LEU A 817 -17.50 -13.72 -6.90
C LEU A 817 -16.97 -12.40 -7.46
N HIS A 818 -17.39 -11.26 -6.88
CA HIS A 818 -16.88 -9.95 -7.24
C HIS A 818 -15.39 -9.82 -6.88
N SER A 819 -15.02 -10.18 -5.65
CA SER A 819 -13.63 -10.19 -5.19
C SER A 819 -12.77 -11.14 -6.02
N GLY A 820 -13.30 -12.31 -6.39
CA GLY A 820 -12.60 -13.25 -7.26
C GLY A 820 -12.36 -12.71 -8.68
N ALA A 821 -13.35 -12.02 -9.25
CA ALA A 821 -13.19 -11.38 -10.57
C ALA A 821 -12.19 -10.21 -10.55
N LEU A 822 -12.17 -9.43 -9.47
CA LEU A 822 -11.19 -8.36 -9.28
C LEU A 822 -9.77 -8.94 -9.14
N ALA A 823 -9.60 -9.95 -8.28
CA ALA A 823 -8.33 -10.64 -8.09
C ALA A 823 -7.80 -11.27 -9.39
N ALA A 824 -8.69 -11.83 -10.22
CA ALA A 824 -8.33 -12.33 -11.55
C ALA A 824 -7.82 -11.21 -12.47
N ARG A 825 -8.49 -10.05 -12.51
CA ARG A 825 -8.06 -8.89 -13.31
C ARG A 825 -6.74 -8.31 -12.83
N GLU A 826 -6.54 -8.24 -11.51
CA GLU A 826 -5.27 -7.80 -10.93
C GLU A 826 -4.10 -8.73 -11.28
N MET A 827 -4.37 -10.03 -11.50
CA MET A 827 -3.40 -11.00 -12.03
C MET A 827 -3.32 -10.99 -13.58
N GLY A 828 -3.92 -9.99 -14.24
CA GLY A 828 -3.88 -9.85 -15.70
C GLY A 828 -4.78 -10.84 -16.43
N GLY A 829 -5.62 -11.57 -15.69
CA GLY A 829 -6.51 -12.60 -16.18
C GLY A 829 -7.98 -12.18 -16.21
N SER A 830 -8.85 -13.17 -16.38
CA SER A 830 -10.31 -12.97 -16.36
C SER A 830 -11.02 -14.14 -15.68
N LEU A 831 -12.15 -13.85 -15.01
CA LEU A 831 -13.05 -14.84 -14.45
C LEU A 831 -14.41 -14.72 -15.16
N THR A 832 -14.84 -15.79 -15.81
CA THR A 832 -16.07 -15.85 -16.60
C THR A 832 -16.98 -16.97 -16.11
N VAL A 833 -18.25 -16.93 -16.51
CA VAL A 833 -19.24 -17.95 -16.15
C VAL A 833 -20.07 -18.34 -17.37
N HIS A 834 -20.44 -19.61 -17.42
CA HIS A 834 -21.37 -20.17 -18.40
C HIS A 834 -22.39 -21.07 -17.69
N SER A 835 -23.67 -20.96 -18.07
CA SER A 835 -24.74 -21.85 -17.61
C SER A 835 -25.83 -21.91 -18.67
N ASN A 836 -26.38 -23.09 -18.94
CA ASN A 836 -27.46 -23.30 -19.90
C ASN A 836 -28.86 -23.04 -19.30
N GLY A 837 -28.92 -22.47 -18.10
CA GLY A 837 -30.15 -22.16 -17.37
C GLY A 837 -30.33 -23.01 -16.11
N LEU A 838 -31.47 -22.81 -15.44
CA LEU A 838 -31.79 -23.51 -14.21
C LEU A 838 -31.86 -25.03 -14.42
N GLY A 839 -31.29 -25.79 -13.48
CA GLY A 839 -31.19 -27.24 -13.52
C GLY A 839 -30.09 -27.79 -14.44
N THR A 840 -29.23 -26.96 -15.03
CA THR A 840 -28.16 -27.45 -15.92
C THR A 840 -26.75 -27.34 -15.33
N GLY A 841 -26.63 -26.80 -14.11
CA GLY A 841 -25.35 -26.50 -13.49
C GLY A 841 -24.70 -25.22 -14.03
N ALA A 842 -23.49 -24.93 -13.57
CA ALA A 842 -22.70 -23.78 -14.03
C ALA A 842 -21.23 -24.15 -14.17
N THR A 843 -20.54 -23.48 -15.09
CA THR A 843 -19.09 -23.54 -15.26
C THR A 843 -18.52 -22.16 -15.01
N PHE A 844 -17.64 -22.04 -14.02
CA PHE A 844 -16.80 -20.86 -13.84
C PHE A 844 -15.43 -21.13 -14.44
N THR A 845 -14.90 -20.18 -15.21
CA THR A 845 -13.63 -20.33 -15.92
C THR A 845 -12.72 -19.15 -15.60
N LEU A 846 -11.58 -19.45 -14.98
CA LEU A 846 -10.50 -18.53 -14.69
C LEU A 846 -9.41 -18.70 -15.76
N GLU A 847 -9.05 -17.61 -16.44
CA GLU A 847 -7.96 -17.57 -17.41
C GLU A 847 -6.85 -16.66 -16.87
N LEU A 848 -5.63 -17.17 -16.77
CA LEU A 848 -4.46 -16.43 -16.28
C LEU A 848 -3.33 -16.44 -17.33
N PRO A 849 -2.69 -15.29 -17.63
CA PRO A 849 -1.61 -15.24 -18.61
C PRO A 849 -0.38 -16.04 -18.17
N THR A 850 0.27 -16.74 -19.10
CA THR A 850 1.48 -17.57 -18.81
C THR A 850 2.78 -16.75 -18.71
N THR A 851 2.78 -15.50 -19.16
CA THR A 851 3.91 -14.56 -19.08
C THR A 851 3.55 -13.36 -18.19
N THR A 852 4.50 -12.93 -17.35
CA THR A 852 4.33 -11.74 -16.48
C THR A 852 4.16 -10.45 -17.30
N PHE A 853 3.31 -9.58 -16.78
CA PHE A 853 2.86 -8.28 -17.30
C PHE A 853 3.90 -7.43 -18.06
N PRO A 854 3.49 -6.65 -19.08
CA PRO A 854 4.13 -5.39 -19.37
C PRO A 854 3.89 -4.44 -18.19
N GLU A 855 4.95 -3.82 -17.67
CA GLU A 855 4.85 -2.70 -16.73
C GLU A 855 3.75 -1.74 -17.20
N ILE A 856 2.74 -1.52 -16.34
CA ILE A 856 1.86 -0.38 -16.51
C ILE A 856 2.78 0.83 -16.36
N LYS A 857 3.22 1.39 -17.49
CA LYS A 857 3.86 2.69 -17.54
C LYS A 857 2.87 3.67 -16.94
N HIS A 858 3.13 4.07 -15.70
CA HIS A 858 2.77 5.40 -15.25
C HIS A 858 3.44 6.35 -16.25
N THR A 859 2.63 6.78 -17.23
CA THR A 859 3.04 7.84 -18.15
C THR A 859 2.99 9.10 -17.31
N PRO A 860 4.07 9.91 -17.29
CA PRO A 860 4.29 10.98 -16.32
C PRO A 860 3.16 12.02 -16.26
#